data_AF-A0A0W1SVF2-F1
#
_entry.id   AF-A0A0W1SVF2-F1
#
_cell.length_a   1.000
_cell.length_b   1.000
_cell.length_c   1.000
_cell.angle_alpha   90.00
_cell.angle_beta   90.00
_cell.angle_gamma   90.00
#
_symmetry.space_group_name_H-M   'P 1'
#
loop_
_entity.id
_entity.type
_entity.pdbx_description
1 polymer ?
#
loop_
_entity_poly.entity_id
_entity_poly.type
_entity_poly.pdbx_seq_one_letter_code
_entity_poly.pdbx_strand_id
1 'polypeptide(L)'
;MRHTLAVLMTLVVVAGGIPVATAAQQETASVSFDNQASAGTTVTVDSVTLPDGGFVTIHDASLSDGNVLGSVVGSSAYLDAGTHENVTVTLDDPVAESGTYIAMPHMDSDGDRVYSFVAANGGADGPYTADGGPVVDDAIVNASASVSMSDQPTTGDSVVVDRVELSQGGFVTIHDATVTEGAVFESIRGTSAYLEAGVHENVRVELDDPVTENTTLVPMAHMDTDGDQMYTFPETEGETDGPYVTDGGAVVDTAMAMPSDTATVTYSEQATGGYSLVVDSVFLPDGGFVTIHDGTVTDGAVFESIRGTTTYLEPGLHNDVRVTLDAPLNETTTVVPMAHMDTDDDQTYTFPESDGETDGPYTDDSGAVVASGNATVSASVDYSTKTSDGTTVVVDRVELADGGFVVVHDPSLSGGAVFESVVGASAYLEPGVHENVTVTLDEPIRSSQVLTPMAHMDTDGDQTYTFAESDGEADGPYVADGGAVVASAHTSVNAVVTSADQSGDGTTVTVESVTLHDGGFVTVHDATVTEGAVFESVRGTSAYLEPGTHENVEIVLDTPLEESGTIVPMAHRDTNGNQAYDFLTSEGADDGPYVASTGAVVDTAAYTVDMDSETTMDTETMTDEPTTEMTDDSAETTEDAAGMGASSTEAPGFGLVAALVALVAGVLVVARRR
;
A
#
# COMPACT_ATOMS: atom_id res chain seq x y z
N MET A 1 59.16 50.44 20.24
CA MET A 1 59.14 50.79 21.69
C MET A 1 57.75 50.40 22.18
N ARG A 2 57.48 49.22 22.76
CA ARG A 2 57.85 48.76 24.12
C ARG A 2 57.66 49.82 25.22
N HIS A 3 56.45 49.87 25.76
CA HIS A 3 56.13 50.10 27.19
C HIS A 3 54.81 49.36 27.47
N THR A 4 54.78 48.24 28.20
CA THR A 4 54.77 48.12 29.68
C THR A 4 53.82 49.10 30.38
N LEU A 5 52.67 48.59 30.82
CA LEU A 5 52.05 48.99 32.08
C LEU A 5 51.73 47.73 32.88
N ALA A 6 51.90 47.79 34.20
CA ALA A 6 51.66 46.68 35.12
C ALA A 6 50.45 46.97 36.01
N VAL A 7 49.64 45.95 36.26
CA VAL A 7 48.64 45.89 37.34
C VAL A 7 48.81 44.49 37.96
N LEU A 8 49.65 44.39 38.99
CA LEU A 8 49.26 44.42 40.40
C LEU A 8 48.33 43.26 40.78
N MET A 9 48.92 42.24 41.42
CA MET A 9 48.21 41.12 42.04
C MET A 9 47.21 41.61 43.09
N THR A 10 45.97 41.10 43.01
CA THR A 10 45.07 41.00 44.16
C THR A 10 44.82 39.52 44.43
N LEU A 11 45.21 39.05 45.61
CA LEU A 11 44.99 37.67 46.05
C LEU A 11 43.51 37.48 46.39
N VAL A 12 42.81 36.62 45.65
CA VAL A 12 41.49 36.11 46.04
C VAL A 12 41.63 34.62 46.32
N VAL A 13 41.23 34.22 47.54
CA VAL A 13 41.19 32.82 47.96
C VAL A 13 39.97 32.16 47.30
N VAL A 14 40.21 31.34 46.29
CA VAL A 14 39.17 30.42 45.78
C VAL A 14 39.05 29.27 46.76
N ALA A 15 37.98 29.27 47.56
CA ALA A 15 37.58 28.09 48.30
C ALA A 15 37.11 27.01 47.32
N GLY A 16 37.58 25.79 47.48
CA GLY A 16 37.22 24.69 46.59
C GLY A 16 35.73 24.34 46.72
N GLY A 17 34.95 24.66 45.69
CA GLY A 17 33.66 24.03 45.47
C GLY A 17 33.88 22.60 44.97
N ILE A 18 33.28 21.63 45.64
CA ILE A 18 33.10 20.29 45.08
C ILE A 18 32.17 20.46 43.87
N PRO A 19 32.47 19.90 42.68
CA PRO A 19 31.48 19.86 41.61
C PRO A 19 30.31 19.04 42.13
N VAL A 20 29.16 19.69 42.32
CA VAL A 20 27.90 18.97 42.48
C VAL A 20 27.62 18.39 41.11
N ALA A 21 27.88 17.09 40.96
CA ALA A 21 27.32 16.34 39.86
C ALA A 21 25.80 16.48 40.01
N THR A 22 25.19 17.20 39.07
CA THR A 22 23.78 17.02 38.78
C THR A 22 23.64 15.56 38.36
N ALA A 23 23.06 14.74 39.23
CA ALA A 23 22.49 13.49 38.77
C ALA A 23 21.45 13.88 37.72
N ALA A 24 21.68 13.49 36.47
CA ALA A 24 20.57 13.37 35.55
C ALA A 24 19.57 12.43 36.24
N GLN A 25 18.32 12.87 36.33
CA GLN A 25 17.26 11.95 36.66
C GLN A 25 17.21 10.99 35.47
N GLN A 26 17.62 9.75 35.69
CA GLN A 26 17.50 8.73 34.67
C GLN A 26 16.01 8.45 34.57
N GLU A 27 15.38 9.01 33.54
CA GLU A 27 13.97 8.74 33.28
C GLU A 27 13.81 7.24 33.07
N THR A 28 12.77 6.68 33.66
CA THR A 28 12.45 5.25 33.54
C THR A 28 11.47 5.08 32.41
N ALA A 29 11.67 4.07 31.57
CA ALA A 29 10.70 3.76 30.52
C ALA A 29 9.30 3.54 31.11
N SER A 30 8.29 4.07 30.42
CA SER A 30 6.89 3.97 30.79
C SER A 30 6.03 4.00 29.54
N VAL A 31 4.86 3.39 29.58
CA VAL A 31 3.84 3.51 28.53
C VAL A 31 2.47 3.64 29.18
N SER A 32 1.53 4.27 28.48
CA SER A 32 0.12 4.39 28.83
C SER A 32 -0.67 4.13 27.55
N PHE A 33 -1.59 3.18 27.60
CA PHE A 33 -2.39 2.77 26.44
C PHE A 33 -3.82 2.50 26.89
N ASP A 34 -4.72 3.45 26.64
CA ASP A 34 -6.12 3.37 27.03
C ASP A 34 -6.99 2.64 25.99
N ASN A 35 -8.10 2.06 26.47
CA ASN A 35 -9.11 1.41 25.61
C ASN A 35 -9.62 2.39 24.54
N GLN A 36 -9.72 1.91 23.30
CA GLN A 36 -10.09 2.73 22.16
C GLN A 36 -10.87 1.95 21.10
N ALA A 37 -11.33 2.66 20.07
CA ALA A 37 -11.76 2.08 18.81
C ALA A 37 -10.72 2.41 17.74
N SER A 38 -10.50 1.50 16.80
CA SER A 38 -9.62 1.69 15.65
C SER A 38 -10.42 1.49 14.37
N ALA A 39 -10.12 2.29 13.35
CA ALA A 39 -10.64 2.10 12.00
C ALA A 39 -9.90 1.01 11.21
N GLY A 40 -8.97 0.29 11.86
CA GLY A 40 -8.23 -0.84 11.31
C GLY A 40 -6.73 -0.57 11.22
N THR A 41 -6.31 0.49 10.53
CA THR A 41 -4.89 0.63 10.10
C THR A 41 -3.96 1.24 11.16
N THR A 42 -4.52 1.89 12.20
CA THR A 42 -3.73 2.59 13.22
C THR A 42 -4.32 2.47 14.62
N VAL A 43 -3.46 2.62 15.64
CA VAL A 43 -3.86 2.83 17.04
C VAL A 43 -3.07 4.00 17.63
N THR A 44 -3.57 4.60 18.71
CA THR A 44 -2.90 5.71 19.42
C THR A 44 -2.43 5.25 20.80
N VAL A 45 -1.14 5.46 21.10
CA VAL A 45 -0.57 5.30 22.44
C VAL A 45 -0.58 6.66 23.14
N ASP A 46 -1.31 6.77 24.25
CA ASP A 46 -1.53 8.04 24.96
C ASP A 46 -0.23 8.72 25.40
N SER A 47 0.70 7.93 25.94
CA SER A 47 2.06 8.40 26.17
C SER A 47 3.08 7.27 26.25
N VAL A 48 4.31 7.55 25.82
CA VAL A 48 5.48 6.68 26.00
C VAL A 48 6.70 7.49 26.41
N THR A 49 7.48 6.98 27.37
CA THR A 49 8.77 7.54 27.76
C THR A 49 9.88 6.57 27.36
N LEU A 50 10.82 7.05 26.53
CA LEU A 50 11.96 6.31 26.00
C LEU A 50 13.25 6.94 26.55
N PRO A 51 13.94 6.30 27.51
CA PRO A 51 15.13 6.88 28.14
C PRO A 51 16.29 7.19 27.19
N ASP A 52 16.51 6.34 26.18
CA ASP A 52 17.62 6.43 25.23
C ASP A 52 17.13 6.52 23.76
N GLY A 53 15.81 6.64 23.52
CA GLY A 53 15.16 6.61 22.20
C GLY A 53 14.67 5.22 21.80
N GLY A 54 14.08 5.09 20.62
CA GLY A 54 13.60 3.82 20.06
C GLY A 54 12.16 3.90 19.56
N PHE A 55 11.34 2.91 19.91
CA PHE A 55 10.02 2.69 19.31
C PHE A 55 8.97 2.39 20.40
N VAL A 56 7.70 2.55 20.05
CA VAL A 56 6.61 1.84 20.74
C VAL A 56 5.95 0.88 19.76
N THR A 57 5.83 -0.37 20.17
CA THR A 57 5.24 -1.44 19.37
C THR A 57 3.92 -1.88 19.97
N ILE A 58 3.07 -2.43 19.11
CA ILE A 58 1.77 -2.98 19.48
C ILE A 58 1.85 -4.48 19.29
N HIS A 59 1.56 -5.20 20.35
CA HIS A 59 1.41 -6.65 20.34
C HIS A 59 -0.07 -7.03 20.44
N ASP A 60 -0.46 -8.14 19.83
CA ASP A 60 -1.75 -8.79 20.06
C ASP A 60 -1.78 -9.62 21.37
N ALA A 61 -2.92 -10.23 21.65
CA ALA A 61 -3.12 -11.06 22.84
C ALA A 61 -2.22 -12.31 22.90
N SER A 62 -1.70 -12.81 21.76
CA SER A 62 -0.89 -14.04 21.70
C SER A 62 0.48 -13.90 22.38
N LEU A 63 0.93 -12.67 22.65
CA LEU A 63 2.07 -12.39 23.52
C LEU A 63 1.90 -13.03 24.91
N SER A 64 0.67 -13.05 25.44
CA SER A 64 0.36 -13.65 26.74
C SER A 64 0.44 -15.19 26.73
N ASP A 65 0.27 -15.80 25.58
CA ASP A 65 0.45 -17.25 25.36
C ASP A 65 1.91 -17.61 25.03
N GLY A 66 2.81 -16.62 24.94
CA GLY A 66 4.24 -16.79 24.73
C GLY A 66 4.72 -16.59 23.29
N ASN A 67 3.85 -16.14 22.37
CA ASN A 67 4.24 -15.79 21.00
C ASN A 67 4.97 -14.44 20.97
N VAL A 68 6.24 -14.40 21.39
CA VAL A 68 6.98 -13.13 21.57
C VAL A 68 7.20 -12.36 20.26
N LEU A 69 7.47 -13.07 19.16
CA LEU A 69 7.81 -12.45 17.87
C LEU A 69 6.58 -12.25 16.99
N GLY A 70 5.73 -13.27 16.84
CA GLY A 70 4.55 -13.21 15.98
C GLY A 70 3.43 -12.33 16.53
N SER A 71 3.43 -11.98 17.82
CA SER A 71 2.43 -11.07 18.37
C SER A 71 2.62 -9.62 17.93
N VAL A 72 3.77 -9.22 17.39
CA VAL A 72 3.97 -7.84 16.92
C VAL A 72 3.10 -7.58 15.70
N VAL A 73 2.18 -6.61 15.82
CA VAL A 73 1.23 -6.24 14.76
C VAL A 73 1.48 -4.84 14.18
N GLY A 74 2.39 -4.07 14.77
CA GLY A 74 2.77 -2.75 14.27
C GLY A 74 3.76 -2.02 15.17
N SER A 75 4.43 -1.01 14.62
CA SER A 75 5.47 -0.23 15.31
C SER A 75 5.40 1.26 14.96
N SER A 76 5.73 2.13 15.91
CA SER A 76 5.92 3.55 15.61
C SER A 76 7.13 3.76 14.69
N ALA A 77 7.16 4.89 13.98
CA ALA A 77 8.43 5.44 13.52
C ALA A 77 9.37 5.69 14.72
N TYR A 78 10.68 5.83 14.46
CA TYR A 78 11.66 6.13 15.51
C TYR A 78 11.30 7.41 16.29
N LEU A 79 11.38 7.29 17.62
CA LEU A 79 11.12 8.35 18.59
C LEU A 79 12.40 8.68 19.36
N ASP A 80 12.76 9.97 19.38
CA ASP A 80 13.90 10.47 20.17
C ASP A 80 13.76 10.22 21.67
N ALA A 81 14.87 10.24 22.41
CA ALA A 81 14.86 10.10 23.87
C ALA A 81 14.01 11.19 24.56
N GLY A 82 13.02 10.77 25.35
CA GLY A 82 12.07 11.67 26.01
C GLY A 82 10.69 11.04 26.23
N THR A 83 9.71 11.88 26.59
CA THR A 83 8.29 11.50 26.66
C THR A 83 7.57 12.04 25.44
N HIS A 84 6.81 11.18 24.78
CA HIS A 84 5.93 11.49 23.65
C HIS A 84 4.47 11.24 24.07
N GLU A 85 3.54 12.00 23.50
CA GLU A 85 2.10 11.92 23.80
C GLU A 85 1.32 11.75 22.49
N ASN A 86 0.24 10.95 22.50
CA ASN A 86 -0.61 10.66 21.34
C ASN A 86 0.19 10.10 20.14
N VAL A 87 1.02 9.08 20.38
CA VAL A 87 1.81 8.44 19.32
C VAL A 87 0.91 7.53 18.50
N THR A 88 0.66 7.90 17.24
CA THR A 88 0.04 7.00 16.26
C THR A 88 1.01 5.90 15.86
N VAL A 89 0.56 4.66 15.94
CA VAL A 89 1.25 3.47 15.43
C VAL A 89 0.47 2.92 14.24
N THR A 90 1.13 2.75 13.11
CA THR A 90 0.59 2.02 11.95
C THR A 90 0.71 0.52 12.21
N LEU A 91 -0.33 -0.22 11.85
CA LEU A 91 -0.37 -1.67 11.97
C LEU A 91 -0.07 -2.33 10.63
N ASP A 92 0.80 -3.33 10.66
CA ASP A 92 1.06 -4.24 9.55
C ASP A 92 -0.07 -5.27 9.40
N ASP A 93 -0.65 -5.69 10.53
CA ASP A 93 -1.84 -6.53 10.64
C ASP A 93 -3.00 -5.67 11.19
N PRO A 94 -3.93 -5.19 10.36
CA PRO A 94 -5.02 -4.30 10.78
C PRO A 94 -5.96 -4.91 11.83
N VAL A 95 -6.59 -4.06 12.65
CA VAL A 95 -7.60 -4.48 13.65
C VAL A 95 -8.90 -4.93 12.97
N ALA A 96 -8.93 -6.14 12.44
CA ALA A 96 -10.14 -6.73 11.87
C ALA A 96 -11.16 -7.15 12.94
N GLU A 97 -10.70 -7.60 14.12
CA GLU A 97 -11.56 -8.01 15.24
C GLU A 97 -11.19 -7.28 16.54
N SER A 98 -12.21 -7.01 17.38
CA SER A 98 -12.01 -6.36 18.69
C SER A 98 -11.28 -7.28 19.66
N GLY A 99 -10.14 -6.84 20.20
CA GLY A 99 -9.23 -7.67 20.99
C GLY A 99 -8.47 -6.91 22.07
N THR A 100 -7.66 -7.65 22.84
CA THR A 100 -6.67 -7.07 23.74
C THR A 100 -5.36 -6.88 23.00
N TYR A 101 -4.85 -5.67 23.02
CA TYR A 101 -3.55 -5.29 22.47
C TYR A 101 -2.66 -4.71 23.58
N ILE A 102 -1.36 -4.82 23.41
CA ILE A 102 -0.36 -4.51 24.43
C ILE A 102 0.68 -3.56 23.82
N ALA A 103 0.77 -2.34 24.35
CA ALA A 103 1.81 -1.40 23.94
C ALA A 103 3.11 -1.70 24.69
N MET A 104 4.23 -1.84 23.98
CA MET A 104 5.55 -2.15 24.53
C MET A 104 6.61 -1.17 24.01
N PRO A 105 7.34 -0.45 24.87
CA PRO A 105 8.46 0.39 24.42
C PRO A 105 9.69 -0.47 24.10
N HIS A 106 10.25 -0.32 22.91
CA HIS A 106 11.50 -0.96 22.47
C HIS A 106 12.63 0.06 22.32
N MET A 107 13.86 -0.36 22.57
CA MET A 107 15.04 0.49 22.42
C MET A 107 15.64 0.30 21.03
N ASP A 108 16.05 1.38 20.36
CA ASP A 108 16.93 1.30 19.18
C ASP A 108 18.33 0.88 19.67
N SER A 109 18.73 -0.34 19.31
CA SER A 109 19.82 -1.05 19.98
C SER A 109 21.15 -1.05 19.22
N ASP A 110 21.10 -0.87 17.91
CA ASP A 110 22.24 -0.75 17.00
C ASP A 110 22.38 0.65 16.39
N GLY A 111 21.33 1.47 16.44
CA GLY A 111 21.33 2.88 16.08
C GLY A 111 20.89 3.17 14.63
N ASP A 112 20.23 2.22 13.96
CA ASP A 112 19.80 2.35 12.56
C ASP A 112 18.45 3.07 12.39
N ARG A 113 17.66 3.19 13.48
CA ARG A 113 16.30 3.78 13.53
C ARG A 113 15.21 2.96 12.82
N VAL A 114 15.47 1.69 12.54
CA VAL A 114 14.54 0.71 11.96
C VAL A 114 14.14 -0.27 13.07
N TYR A 115 12.85 -0.59 13.20
CA TYR A 115 12.45 -1.60 14.18
C TYR A 115 12.80 -3.00 13.68
N SER A 116 13.85 -3.59 14.24
CA SER A 116 14.45 -4.83 13.73
C SER A 116 14.24 -6.05 14.65
N PHE A 117 13.47 -5.94 15.74
CA PHE A 117 13.26 -7.03 16.71
C PHE A 117 12.76 -8.34 16.08
N VAL A 118 11.76 -8.29 15.20
CA VAL A 118 11.19 -9.49 14.57
C VAL A 118 12.15 -10.08 13.53
N ALA A 119 12.71 -9.24 12.65
CA ALA A 119 13.67 -9.66 11.63
C ALA A 119 14.94 -10.26 12.24
N ALA A 120 15.49 -9.62 13.29
CA ALA A 120 16.68 -10.08 14.01
C ALA A 120 16.40 -11.18 15.04
N ASN A 121 15.19 -11.79 15.06
CA ASN A 121 14.82 -12.89 15.96
C ASN A 121 15.05 -12.55 17.46
N GLY A 122 14.73 -11.32 17.86
CA GLY A 122 14.97 -10.76 19.19
C GLY A 122 16.43 -10.42 19.52
N GLY A 123 17.34 -10.51 18.55
CA GLY A 123 18.75 -10.18 18.68
C GLY A 123 19.05 -8.67 18.63
N ALA A 124 18.19 -7.90 17.97
CA ALA A 124 18.13 -6.45 17.98
C ALA A 124 16.85 -5.97 18.69
N ASP A 125 16.84 -4.71 19.06
CA ASP A 125 15.74 -3.89 19.57
C ASP A 125 14.87 -4.55 20.62
N GLY A 126 15.52 -5.04 21.68
CA GLY A 126 14.82 -5.59 22.83
C GLY A 126 13.89 -4.55 23.50
N PRO A 127 12.86 -5.02 24.22
CA PRO A 127 11.98 -4.14 24.97
C PRO A 127 12.70 -3.49 26.15
N TYR A 128 12.30 -2.26 26.48
CA TYR A 128 12.69 -1.63 27.74
C TYR A 128 12.14 -2.43 28.92
N THR A 129 12.98 -2.70 29.93
CA THR A 129 12.60 -3.52 31.09
C THR A 129 12.56 -2.75 32.40
N ALA A 130 11.54 -2.98 33.22
CA ALA A 130 11.42 -2.49 34.60
C ALA A 130 11.08 -3.64 35.56
N ASP A 131 11.60 -3.58 36.79
CA ASP A 131 11.39 -4.58 37.86
C ASP A 131 11.61 -6.07 37.50
N GLY A 132 12.29 -6.34 36.37
CA GLY A 132 12.63 -7.68 35.88
C GLY A 132 11.71 -8.24 34.78
N GLY A 133 10.80 -7.43 34.23
CA GLY A 133 10.01 -7.75 33.03
C GLY A 133 10.01 -6.59 32.02
N PRO A 134 9.40 -6.76 30.83
CA PRO A 134 9.20 -5.66 29.89
C PRO A 134 8.25 -4.61 30.48
N VAL A 135 8.43 -3.35 30.08
CA VAL A 135 7.46 -2.28 30.30
C VAL A 135 6.32 -2.46 29.31
N VAL A 136 5.09 -2.58 29.80
CA VAL A 136 3.89 -2.77 28.99
C VAL A 136 2.69 -2.08 29.62
N ASP A 137 1.69 -1.76 28.80
CA ASP A 137 0.32 -1.44 29.23
C ASP A 137 -0.66 -2.08 28.22
N ASP A 138 -1.82 -2.55 28.70
CA ASP A 138 -2.78 -3.33 27.90
C ASP A 138 -4.14 -2.64 27.75
N ALA A 139 -4.68 -2.67 26.53
CA ALA A 139 -5.93 -2.04 26.16
C ALA A 139 -6.83 -2.98 25.36
N ILE A 140 -8.14 -2.77 25.48
CA ILE A 140 -9.13 -3.28 24.53
C ILE A 140 -9.20 -2.30 23.36
N VAL A 141 -8.79 -2.75 22.17
CA VAL A 141 -8.99 -2.03 20.92
C VAL A 141 -10.17 -2.66 20.20
N ASN A 142 -11.16 -1.85 19.86
CA ASN A 142 -12.37 -2.33 19.17
C ASN A 142 -12.26 -2.03 17.67
N ALA A 143 -12.48 -3.05 16.83
CA ALA A 143 -12.63 -2.88 15.39
C ALA A 143 -13.86 -1.99 15.10
N SER A 144 -13.67 -0.90 14.37
CA SER A 144 -14.68 0.10 14.10
C SER A 144 -14.38 0.87 12.79
N ALA A 145 -14.86 2.10 12.68
CA ALA A 145 -14.59 2.98 11.55
C ALA A 145 -14.23 4.40 12.01
N SER A 146 -13.76 5.22 11.07
CA SER A 146 -13.76 6.67 11.16
C SER A 146 -14.40 7.27 9.91
N VAL A 147 -15.05 8.43 10.04
CA VAL A 147 -15.64 9.17 8.93
C VAL A 147 -15.45 10.67 9.19
N SER A 148 -15.17 11.44 8.15
CA SER A 148 -15.05 12.91 8.23
C SER A 148 -15.62 13.56 6.98
N MET A 149 -16.33 14.67 7.16
CA MET A 149 -16.97 15.41 6.07
C MET A 149 -16.97 16.91 6.36
N SER A 150 -16.47 17.70 5.42
CA SER A 150 -16.43 19.16 5.56
C SER A 150 -17.74 19.85 5.14
N ASP A 151 -18.01 21.01 5.74
CA ASP A 151 -19.00 21.98 5.27
C ASP A 151 -18.73 22.30 3.78
N GLN A 152 -19.72 22.08 2.91
CA GLN A 152 -19.50 22.09 1.46
C GLN A 152 -20.65 22.71 0.65
N PRO A 153 -20.34 23.33 -0.51
CA PRO A 153 -21.34 23.61 -1.52
C PRO A 153 -21.84 22.29 -2.14
N THR A 154 -23.12 22.24 -2.50
CA THR A 154 -23.74 21.11 -3.19
C THR A 154 -24.70 21.62 -4.27
N THR A 155 -24.96 20.80 -5.30
CA THR A 155 -26.09 20.99 -6.22
C THR A 155 -27.44 20.72 -5.55
N GLY A 156 -27.42 20.00 -4.43
CA GLY A 156 -28.56 19.43 -3.73
C GLY A 156 -28.67 17.93 -3.94
N ASP A 157 -28.21 17.41 -5.07
CA ASP A 157 -28.40 16.01 -5.49
C ASP A 157 -27.29 15.07 -5.00
N SER A 158 -26.09 15.56 -4.69
CA SER A 158 -25.00 14.75 -4.13
C SER A 158 -24.03 15.51 -3.22
N VAL A 159 -23.29 14.77 -2.41
CA VAL A 159 -22.27 15.29 -1.48
C VAL A 159 -21.01 14.42 -1.51
N VAL A 160 -19.90 14.98 -1.07
CA VAL A 160 -18.61 14.27 -0.96
C VAL A 160 -18.26 14.10 0.52
N VAL A 161 -17.93 12.87 0.93
CA VAL A 161 -17.35 12.56 2.24
C VAL A 161 -15.83 12.55 2.07
N ASP A 162 -15.15 13.46 2.78
CA ASP A 162 -13.72 13.74 2.60
C ASP A 162 -12.88 12.47 2.78
N ARG A 163 -13.13 11.73 3.86
CA ARG A 163 -12.45 10.47 4.19
C ARG A 163 -13.34 9.55 5.01
N VAL A 164 -13.25 8.26 4.72
CA VAL A 164 -13.78 7.18 5.56
C VAL A 164 -12.71 6.09 5.68
N GLU A 165 -12.56 5.52 6.86
CA GLU A 165 -11.70 4.35 7.07
C GLU A 165 -12.51 3.28 7.80
N LEU A 166 -12.51 2.05 7.29
CA LEU A 166 -13.34 0.96 7.79
C LEU A 166 -12.46 -0.25 8.17
N SER A 167 -12.65 -0.81 9.37
CA SER A 167 -11.89 -2.00 9.80
C SER A 167 -12.31 -3.28 9.06
N GLN A 168 -13.52 -3.29 8.49
CA GLN A 168 -14.08 -4.33 7.63
C GLN A 168 -14.85 -3.66 6.47
N GLY A 169 -15.32 -4.41 5.48
CA GLY A 169 -16.11 -3.82 4.39
C GLY A 169 -17.45 -3.23 4.86
N GLY A 170 -18.04 -2.33 4.07
CA GLY A 170 -19.29 -1.68 4.43
C GLY A 170 -19.69 -0.51 3.52
N PHE A 171 -20.37 0.49 4.11
CA PHE A 171 -21.00 1.60 3.39
C PHE A 171 -20.89 2.92 4.16
N VAL A 172 -21.05 4.04 3.48
CA VAL A 172 -21.33 5.34 4.11
C VAL A 172 -22.73 5.79 3.73
N THR A 173 -23.57 6.02 4.73
CA THR A 173 -24.92 6.58 4.57
C THR A 173 -24.91 8.05 4.92
N ILE A 174 -25.72 8.85 4.23
CA ILE A 174 -25.92 10.26 4.53
C ILE A 174 -27.27 10.41 5.20
N HIS A 175 -27.28 10.81 6.46
CA HIS A 175 -28.51 11.14 7.18
C HIS A 175 -28.74 12.65 7.24
N ASP A 176 -29.98 13.09 7.42
CA ASP A 176 -30.26 14.42 7.96
C ASP A 176 -30.17 14.46 9.50
N ALA A 177 -30.10 15.67 10.06
CA ALA A 177 -29.94 15.91 11.49
C ALA A 177 -31.00 15.22 12.39
N THR A 178 -32.16 14.79 11.88
CA THR A 178 -33.19 14.09 12.69
C THR A 178 -32.75 12.70 13.13
N VAL A 179 -31.68 12.13 12.55
CA VAL A 179 -31.02 10.92 13.10
C VAL A 179 -30.60 11.12 14.56
N THR A 180 -30.11 12.33 14.90
CA THR A 180 -29.71 12.70 16.27
C THR A 180 -30.91 12.86 17.23
N GLU A 181 -32.12 13.00 16.69
CA GLU A 181 -33.38 12.99 17.42
C GLU A 181 -34.02 11.59 17.50
N GLY A 182 -33.39 10.57 16.91
CA GLY A 182 -33.81 9.17 16.92
C GLY A 182 -34.62 8.72 15.71
N ALA A 183 -34.71 9.53 14.65
CA ALA A 183 -35.38 9.16 13.40
C ALA A 183 -34.47 8.34 12.48
N VAL A 184 -34.04 7.16 12.94
CA VAL A 184 -32.95 6.37 12.31
C VAL A 184 -33.17 6.10 10.81
N PHE A 185 -34.27 5.47 10.43
CA PHE A 185 -34.51 5.07 9.03
C PHE A 185 -34.98 6.22 8.13
N GLU A 186 -35.93 7.03 8.62
CA GLU A 186 -36.57 8.11 7.85
C GLU A 186 -35.64 9.32 7.60
N SER A 187 -34.45 9.34 8.22
CA SER A 187 -33.44 10.39 8.01
C SER A 187 -32.42 10.04 6.93
N ILE A 188 -32.36 8.78 6.46
CA ILE A 188 -31.45 8.36 5.38
C ILE A 188 -31.81 9.13 4.12
N ARG A 189 -30.82 9.80 3.52
CA ARG A 189 -30.94 10.59 2.29
C ARG A 189 -30.21 9.98 1.11
N GLY A 190 -29.27 9.07 1.34
CA GLY A 190 -28.47 8.41 0.31
C GLY A 190 -27.45 7.47 0.92
N THR A 191 -26.90 6.55 0.12
CA THR A 191 -25.90 5.55 0.54
C THR A 191 -24.84 5.37 -0.54
N SER A 192 -23.58 5.21 -0.15
CA SER A 192 -22.48 4.88 -1.07
C SER A 192 -22.67 3.50 -1.71
N ALA A 193 -21.87 3.19 -2.73
CA ALA A 193 -21.59 1.80 -3.08
C ALA A 193 -20.85 1.09 -1.92
N TYR A 194 -20.73 -0.24 -1.99
CA TYR A 194 -19.88 -1.00 -1.08
C TYR A 194 -18.43 -0.51 -1.15
N LEU A 195 -17.83 -0.35 0.02
CA LEU A 195 -16.43 0.01 0.24
C LEU A 195 -15.74 -1.19 0.92
N GLU A 196 -14.57 -1.57 0.40
CA GLU A 196 -13.72 -2.57 1.05
C GLU A 196 -13.15 -2.05 2.38
N ALA A 197 -12.53 -2.92 3.18
CA ALA A 197 -11.81 -2.48 4.38
C ALA A 197 -10.62 -1.56 4.00
N GLY A 198 -10.24 -0.66 4.90
CA GLY A 198 -9.17 0.32 4.68
C GLY A 198 -9.67 1.74 4.46
N VAL A 199 -8.83 2.58 3.85
CA VAL A 199 -9.02 4.03 3.69
C VAL A 199 -9.62 4.35 2.32
N HIS A 200 -10.67 5.17 2.31
CA HIS A 200 -11.28 5.73 1.11
C HIS A 200 -11.40 7.25 1.28
N GLU A 201 -11.12 8.00 0.22
CA GLU A 201 -11.14 9.46 0.21
C GLU A 201 -12.04 9.97 -0.91
N ASN A 202 -12.59 11.18 -0.75
CA ASN A 202 -13.45 11.83 -1.73
C ASN A 202 -14.68 10.99 -2.18
N VAL A 203 -15.30 10.27 -1.22
CA VAL A 203 -16.43 9.37 -1.48
C VAL A 203 -17.68 10.18 -1.81
N ARG A 204 -18.06 10.23 -3.10
CA ARG A 204 -19.31 10.85 -3.57
C ARG A 204 -20.50 9.96 -3.20
N VAL A 205 -21.53 10.56 -2.59
CA VAL A 205 -22.80 9.92 -2.29
C VAL A 205 -23.95 10.71 -2.93
N GLU A 206 -24.69 10.05 -3.81
CA GLU A 206 -25.92 10.57 -4.41
C GLU A 206 -27.07 10.53 -3.38
N LEU A 207 -27.96 11.51 -3.43
CA LEU A 207 -29.07 11.69 -2.50
C LEU A 207 -30.41 11.40 -3.19
N ASP A 208 -31.13 10.41 -2.66
CA ASP A 208 -32.51 10.05 -3.05
C ASP A 208 -33.50 11.21 -2.81
N ASP A 209 -33.26 12.00 -1.76
CA ASP A 209 -34.06 13.17 -1.36
C ASP A 209 -33.17 14.45 -1.33
N PRO A 210 -33.13 15.22 -2.44
CA PRO A 210 -32.21 16.35 -2.60
C PRO A 210 -32.32 17.47 -1.55
N VAL A 211 -31.17 18.05 -1.21
CA VAL A 211 -31.05 19.17 -0.27
C VAL A 211 -31.39 20.49 -0.98
N THR A 212 -32.46 21.17 -0.54
CA THR A 212 -32.98 22.40 -1.17
C THR A 212 -32.80 23.68 -0.34
N GLU A 213 -32.31 23.55 0.89
CA GLU A 213 -31.88 24.65 1.77
C GLU A 213 -30.69 24.18 2.62
N ASN A 214 -29.90 25.11 3.18
CA ASN A 214 -28.73 24.77 4.00
C ASN A 214 -29.11 23.79 5.11
N THR A 215 -28.57 22.57 5.05
CA THR A 215 -28.98 21.45 5.91
C THR A 215 -27.75 20.83 6.55
N THR A 216 -27.83 20.55 7.85
CA THR A 216 -26.84 19.71 8.51
C THR A 216 -27.11 18.26 8.15
N LEU A 217 -26.13 17.64 7.48
CA LEU A 217 -26.06 16.23 7.19
C LEU A 217 -25.15 15.54 8.19
N VAL A 218 -25.36 14.23 8.34
CA VAL A 218 -24.68 13.36 9.29
C VAL A 218 -24.24 12.12 8.51
N PRO A 219 -23.02 12.09 7.93
CA PRO A 219 -22.47 10.85 7.37
C PRO A 219 -22.32 9.82 8.49
N MET A 220 -22.69 8.57 8.22
CA MET A 220 -22.59 7.45 9.16
C MET A 220 -21.94 6.26 8.46
N ALA A 221 -20.94 5.65 9.10
CA ALA A 221 -20.33 4.43 8.59
C ALA A 221 -21.15 3.21 9.00
N HIS A 222 -21.44 2.32 8.06
CA HIS A 222 -22.14 1.05 8.25
C HIS A 222 -21.24 -0.13 7.86
N MET A 223 -21.37 -1.26 8.57
CA MET A 223 -20.66 -2.50 8.28
C MET A 223 -21.51 -3.36 7.33
N ASP A 224 -20.89 -4.12 6.42
CA ASP A 224 -21.56 -5.24 5.72
C ASP A 224 -21.58 -6.45 6.68
N THR A 225 -22.73 -6.74 7.26
CA THR A 225 -22.82 -7.70 8.40
C THR A 225 -23.17 -9.12 7.99
N ASP A 226 -23.70 -9.33 6.78
CA ASP A 226 -24.02 -10.66 6.26
C ASP A 226 -23.17 -11.08 5.05
N GLY A 227 -22.36 -10.15 4.52
CA GLY A 227 -21.35 -10.38 3.50
C GLY A 227 -21.89 -10.41 2.09
N ASP A 228 -23.08 -9.83 1.85
CA ASP A 228 -23.73 -9.83 0.53
C ASP A 228 -23.44 -8.58 -0.33
N GLN A 229 -22.72 -7.61 0.24
CA GLN A 229 -22.31 -6.34 -0.39
C GLN A 229 -23.46 -5.42 -0.85
N MET A 230 -24.69 -5.66 -0.37
CA MET A 230 -25.84 -4.78 -0.60
C MET A 230 -26.28 -4.13 0.72
N TYR A 231 -26.55 -2.83 0.71
CA TYR A 231 -27.06 -2.16 1.90
C TYR A 231 -28.52 -2.53 2.16
N THR A 232 -28.81 -3.22 3.27
CA THR A 232 -30.14 -3.77 3.61
C THR A 232 -30.68 -3.34 4.98
N PHE A 233 -29.97 -2.47 5.70
CA PHE A 233 -30.34 -1.98 7.03
C PHE A 233 -31.79 -1.44 7.14
N PRO A 234 -32.35 -0.66 6.18
CA PRO A 234 -33.74 -0.23 6.24
C PRO A 234 -34.74 -1.38 6.07
N GLU A 235 -34.48 -2.30 5.15
CA GLU A 235 -35.33 -3.45 4.83
C GLU A 235 -35.44 -4.45 5.97
N THR A 236 -34.37 -4.61 6.76
CA THR A 236 -34.30 -5.55 7.88
C THR A 236 -34.62 -4.92 9.24
N GLU A 237 -35.09 -3.67 9.27
CA GLU A 237 -35.29 -2.88 10.50
C GLU A 237 -34.03 -2.80 11.38
N GLY A 238 -32.84 -2.85 10.77
CA GLY A 238 -31.52 -2.82 11.41
C GLY A 238 -31.05 -4.15 12.00
N GLU A 239 -31.59 -5.30 11.55
CA GLU A 239 -31.03 -6.62 11.88
C GLU A 239 -29.75 -6.93 11.09
N THR A 240 -29.60 -6.34 9.90
CA THR A 240 -28.38 -6.34 9.07
C THR A 240 -27.87 -4.91 8.87
N ASP A 241 -26.63 -4.81 8.44
CA ASP A 241 -25.85 -3.63 8.07
C ASP A 241 -25.91 -2.50 9.09
N GLY A 242 -25.76 -2.89 10.36
CA GLY A 242 -25.70 -1.95 11.47
C GLY A 242 -24.57 -0.93 11.32
N PRO A 243 -24.73 0.26 11.90
CA PRO A 243 -23.65 1.25 11.93
C PRO A 243 -22.44 0.72 12.68
N TYR A 244 -21.25 1.13 12.27
CA TYR A 244 -20.05 1.03 13.09
C TYR A 244 -20.27 1.80 14.41
N VAL A 245 -19.71 1.29 15.52
CA VAL A 245 -19.96 1.84 16.87
C VAL A 245 -18.66 2.13 17.60
N THR A 246 -18.55 3.36 18.11
CA THR A 246 -17.45 3.83 18.95
C THR A 246 -18.02 4.49 20.21
N ASP A 247 -17.47 4.20 21.39
CA ASP A 247 -17.95 4.67 22.70
C ASP A 247 -19.46 4.46 22.97
N GLY A 248 -20.08 3.50 22.29
CA GLY A 248 -21.51 3.18 22.39
C GLY A 248 -22.43 4.10 21.58
N GLY A 249 -21.89 4.94 20.70
CA GLY A 249 -22.62 5.68 19.66
C GLY A 249 -22.21 5.23 18.26
N ALA A 250 -23.04 5.51 17.25
CA ALA A 250 -22.67 5.27 15.85
C ALA A 250 -21.48 6.15 15.44
N VAL A 251 -20.60 5.63 14.58
CA VAL A 251 -19.53 6.40 13.95
C VAL A 251 -20.14 7.38 12.95
N VAL A 252 -20.13 8.66 13.33
CA VAL A 252 -20.70 9.76 12.55
C VAL A 252 -19.81 11.01 12.62
N ASP A 253 -19.95 11.86 11.61
CA ASP A 253 -19.53 13.26 11.65
C ASP A 253 -20.74 14.19 11.39
N THR A 254 -20.56 15.50 11.35
CA THR A 254 -21.63 16.46 11.00
C THR A 254 -21.11 17.59 10.11
N ALA A 255 -21.72 17.75 8.93
CA ALA A 255 -21.35 18.76 7.94
C ALA A 255 -22.57 19.58 7.50
N MET A 256 -22.36 20.84 7.12
CA MET A 256 -23.38 21.66 6.45
C MET A 256 -23.28 21.52 4.94
N ALA A 257 -24.31 20.91 4.33
CA ALA A 257 -24.52 20.96 2.90
C ALA A 257 -25.22 22.28 2.53
N MET A 258 -24.63 23.04 1.61
CA MET A 258 -25.06 24.38 1.21
C MET A 258 -25.41 24.40 -0.28
N PRO A 259 -26.70 24.27 -0.65
CA PRO A 259 -27.13 24.36 -2.05
C PRO A 259 -26.67 25.66 -2.70
N SER A 260 -25.93 25.55 -3.81
CA SER A 260 -25.29 26.67 -4.51
C SER A 260 -25.46 26.56 -6.02
N ASP A 261 -25.82 27.67 -6.65
CA ASP A 261 -25.79 27.88 -8.11
C ASP A 261 -24.51 28.63 -8.56
N THR A 262 -23.60 28.90 -7.62
CA THR A 262 -22.36 29.65 -7.84
C THR A 262 -21.18 28.71 -7.75
N ALA A 263 -20.42 28.58 -8.84
CA ALA A 263 -19.19 27.80 -8.89
C ALA A 263 -18.09 28.39 -8.00
N THR A 264 -17.17 27.56 -7.50
CA THR A 264 -15.99 27.99 -6.73
C THR A 264 -14.75 27.21 -7.15
N VAL A 265 -13.58 27.84 -7.10
CA VAL A 265 -12.27 27.18 -7.32
C VAL A 265 -11.34 27.57 -6.18
N THR A 266 -10.59 26.61 -5.65
CA THR A 266 -9.51 26.85 -4.69
C THR A 266 -8.21 26.22 -5.21
N TYR A 267 -7.07 26.87 -4.93
CA TYR A 267 -5.75 26.45 -5.40
C TYR A 267 -4.69 26.99 -4.45
N SER A 268 -3.80 26.12 -3.99
CA SER A 268 -2.63 26.45 -3.18
C SER A 268 -1.37 26.48 -4.05
N GLU A 269 -0.42 27.35 -3.67
CA GLU A 269 0.90 27.38 -4.30
C GLU A 269 1.60 26.03 -4.07
N GLN A 270 2.16 25.44 -5.13
CA GLN A 270 2.71 24.09 -5.10
C GLN A 270 3.96 23.94 -5.95
N ALA A 271 4.76 22.93 -5.61
CA ALA A 271 5.80 22.38 -6.48
C ALA A 271 5.17 21.47 -7.56
N THR A 272 5.77 21.45 -8.75
CA THR A 272 5.35 20.58 -9.85
C THR A 272 6.57 20.25 -10.71
N GLY A 273 6.60 19.08 -11.35
CA GLY A 273 7.53 18.84 -12.47
C GLY A 273 7.16 19.65 -13.73
N GLY A 274 6.07 20.42 -13.69
CA GLY A 274 5.63 21.30 -14.76
C GLY A 274 4.69 20.64 -15.76
N TYR A 275 4.28 19.37 -15.56
CA TYR A 275 3.44 18.62 -16.50
C TYR A 275 1.99 18.49 -16.04
N SER A 276 1.72 18.52 -14.73
CA SER A 276 0.37 18.70 -14.19
C SER A 276 0.34 19.65 -13.00
N LEU A 277 -0.88 20.07 -12.62
CA LEU A 277 -1.17 20.83 -11.40
C LEU A 277 -2.36 20.19 -10.70
N VAL A 278 -2.35 20.18 -9.37
CA VAL A 278 -3.51 19.79 -8.56
C VAL A 278 -4.27 21.06 -8.16
N VAL A 279 -5.58 21.08 -8.38
CA VAL A 279 -6.48 22.14 -7.94
C VAL A 279 -7.21 21.63 -6.71
N ASP A 280 -6.91 22.22 -5.55
CA ASP A 280 -7.32 21.76 -4.21
C ASP A 280 -8.81 21.37 -4.16
N SER A 281 -9.69 22.24 -4.67
CA SER A 281 -11.08 21.88 -4.94
C SER A 281 -11.77 22.78 -5.96
N VAL A 282 -12.79 22.22 -6.61
CA VAL A 282 -13.72 22.94 -7.49
C VAL A 282 -15.16 22.49 -7.24
N PHE A 283 -16.08 23.45 -7.20
CA PHE A 283 -17.53 23.19 -7.23
C PHE A 283 -18.10 23.67 -8.56
N LEU A 284 -18.74 22.77 -9.31
CA LEU A 284 -19.36 23.05 -10.61
C LEU A 284 -20.87 22.77 -10.50
N PRO A 285 -21.75 23.79 -10.46
CA PRO A 285 -23.18 23.58 -10.21
C PRO A 285 -23.88 22.84 -11.36
N ASP A 286 -23.42 23.00 -12.60
CA ASP A 286 -23.97 22.32 -13.79
C ASP A 286 -22.95 21.34 -14.43
N GLY A 287 -21.83 21.06 -13.74
CA GLY A 287 -20.68 20.32 -14.30
C GLY A 287 -19.82 21.18 -15.25
N GLY A 288 -18.87 20.55 -15.94
CA GLY A 288 -17.99 21.22 -16.91
C GLY A 288 -16.51 20.88 -16.71
N PHE A 289 -15.63 21.88 -16.68
CA PHE A 289 -14.17 21.68 -16.77
C PHE A 289 -13.39 22.62 -15.85
N VAL A 290 -12.17 22.23 -15.48
CA VAL A 290 -11.17 23.16 -14.93
C VAL A 290 -10.09 23.38 -15.97
N THR A 291 -9.87 24.65 -16.33
CA THR A 291 -8.82 25.08 -17.26
C THR A 291 -7.72 25.81 -16.52
N ILE A 292 -6.47 25.40 -16.69
CA ILE A 292 -5.30 26.15 -16.21
C ILE A 292 -4.94 27.22 -17.23
N HIS A 293 -4.99 28.48 -16.82
CA HIS A 293 -4.37 29.57 -17.56
C HIS A 293 -3.03 29.97 -16.94
N ASP A 294 -2.13 30.56 -17.73
CA ASP A 294 -1.03 31.37 -17.20
C ASP A 294 -1.47 32.80 -16.85
N GLY A 295 -0.63 33.53 -16.11
CA GLY A 295 -0.91 34.90 -15.68
C GLY A 295 -1.23 35.92 -16.79
N THR A 296 -0.91 35.67 -18.07
CA THR A 296 -1.25 36.57 -19.19
C THR A 296 -2.74 36.62 -19.49
N VAL A 297 -3.54 35.69 -18.97
CA VAL A 297 -5.02 35.80 -18.96
C VAL A 297 -5.47 37.12 -18.31
N THR A 298 -4.75 37.58 -17.27
CA THR A 298 -5.04 38.85 -16.56
C THR A 298 -4.66 40.10 -17.37
N ASP A 299 -3.75 39.94 -18.34
CA ASP A 299 -3.41 40.96 -19.35
C ASP A 299 -4.35 40.93 -20.58
N GLY A 300 -5.29 39.97 -20.61
CA GLY A 300 -6.31 39.81 -21.66
C GLY A 300 -5.98 38.81 -22.76
N ALA A 301 -4.94 37.98 -22.60
CA ALA A 301 -4.57 36.93 -23.55
C ALA A 301 -5.41 35.65 -23.32
N VAL A 302 -6.73 35.74 -23.52
CA VAL A 302 -7.70 34.69 -23.11
C VAL A 302 -7.35 33.29 -23.66
N PHE A 303 -7.20 33.12 -24.97
CA PHE A 303 -6.93 31.81 -25.57
C PHE A 303 -5.45 31.39 -25.52
N GLU A 304 -4.53 32.34 -25.70
CA GLU A 304 -3.09 32.06 -25.74
C GLU A 304 -2.51 31.68 -24.35
N SER A 305 -3.24 31.96 -23.27
CA SER A 305 -2.85 31.62 -21.89
C SER A 305 -3.26 30.22 -21.45
N ILE A 306 -4.14 29.52 -22.19
CA ILE A 306 -4.59 28.16 -21.84
C ILE A 306 -3.39 27.20 -21.87
N ARG A 307 -3.17 26.49 -20.76
CA ARG A 307 -2.07 25.54 -20.57
C ARG A 307 -2.51 24.09 -20.46
N GLY A 308 -3.78 23.83 -20.15
CA GLY A 308 -4.36 22.50 -20.08
C GLY A 308 -5.75 22.54 -19.46
N THR A 309 -6.56 21.53 -19.76
CA THR A 309 -7.95 21.43 -19.30
C THR A 309 -8.24 20.00 -18.84
N THR A 310 -9.09 19.84 -17.83
CA THR A 310 -9.59 18.52 -17.41
C THR A 310 -10.44 17.87 -18.52
N THR A 311 -10.69 16.57 -18.39
CA THR A 311 -11.91 15.99 -18.97
C THR A 311 -13.16 16.60 -18.29
N TYR A 312 -14.34 16.32 -18.84
CA TYR A 312 -15.59 16.69 -18.18
C TYR A 312 -15.64 16.17 -16.74
N LEU A 313 -16.07 17.03 -15.84
CA LEU A 313 -16.37 16.78 -14.43
C LEU A 313 -17.88 16.93 -14.26
N GLU A 314 -18.51 15.93 -13.63
CA GLU A 314 -19.93 15.94 -13.31
C GLU A 314 -20.31 17.08 -12.35
N PRO A 315 -21.59 17.43 -12.21
CA PRO A 315 -22.01 18.44 -11.24
C PRO A 315 -21.59 18.11 -9.79
N GLY A 316 -21.40 19.16 -8.99
CA GLY A 316 -21.06 19.06 -7.56
C GLY A 316 -19.61 19.44 -7.24
N LEU A 317 -19.17 19.01 -6.05
CA LEU A 317 -17.82 19.23 -5.54
C LEU A 317 -16.85 18.16 -6.08
N HIS A 318 -15.62 18.57 -6.34
CA HIS A 318 -14.47 17.72 -6.62
C HIS A 318 -13.26 18.29 -5.88
N ASN A 319 -12.49 17.43 -5.23
CA ASN A 319 -11.23 17.79 -4.58
C ASN A 319 -10.06 17.19 -5.37
N ASP A 320 -8.84 17.68 -5.12
CA ASP A 320 -7.59 17.11 -5.64
C ASP A 320 -7.55 16.98 -7.17
N VAL A 321 -8.18 17.94 -7.87
CA VAL A 321 -8.41 17.88 -9.32
C VAL A 321 -7.10 18.10 -10.08
N ARG A 322 -6.47 17.00 -10.51
CA ARG A 322 -5.24 17.01 -11.30
C ARG A 322 -5.53 17.38 -12.76
N VAL A 323 -4.95 18.49 -13.22
CA VAL A 323 -5.03 18.98 -14.60
C VAL A 323 -3.71 18.75 -15.32
N THR A 324 -3.70 17.90 -16.35
CA THR A 324 -2.54 17.72 -17.24
C THR A 324 -2.38 18.93 -18.17
N LEU A 325 -1.14 19.36 -18.39
CA LEU A 325 -0.82 20.50 -19.24
C LEU A 325 -0.45 20.07 -20.67
N ASP A 326 -1.00 20.76 -21.67
CA ASP A 326 -0.74 20.55 -23.10
C ASP A 326 0.73 20.83 -23.48
N ALA A 327 1.37 21.72 -22.72
CA ALA A 327 2.79 22.03 -22.81
C ALA A 327 3.33 22.35 -21.41
N PRO A 328 4.51 21.83 -21.04
CA PRO A 328 5.00 21.96 -19.68
C PRO A 328 5.36 23.40 -19.29
N LEU A 329 5.25 23.70 -18.00
CA LEU A 329 5.81 24.92 -17.43
C LEU A 329 7.35 24.80 -17.39
N ASN A 330 8.05 25.82 -17.89
CA ASN A 330 9.51 25.81 -18.03
C ASN A 330 10.23 26.67 -16.95
N GLU A 331 9.47 27.42 -16.17
CA GLU A 331 9.95 28.27 -15.07
C GLU A 331 8.80 28.52 -14.08
N THR A 332 9.12 28.84 -12.82
CA THR A 332 8.13 29.24 -11.82
C THR A 332 7.28 30.40 -12.34
N THR A 333 5.97 30.20 -12.42
CA THR A 333 5.04 31.18 -12.98
C THR A 333 3.75 31.24 -12.18
N THR A 334 3.04 32.36 -12.28
CA THR A 334 1.66 32.46 -11.78
C THR A 334 0.72 31.73 -12.74
N VAL A 335 -0.10 30.87 -12.17
CA VAL A 335 -1.19 30.14 -12.84
C VAL A 335 -2.55 30.60 -12.30
N VAL A 336 -3.56 30.45 -13.12
CA VAL A 336 -4.94 30.88 -12.87
C VAL A 336 -5.88 29.74 -13.26
N PRO A 337 -6.16 28.79 -12.34
CA PRO A 337 -7.19 27.79 -12.55
C PRO A 337 -8.57 28.47 -12.66
N MET A 338 -9.32 28.13 -13.70
CA MET A 338 -10.60 28.72 -14.06
C MET A 338 -11.67 27.63 -14.22
N ALA A 339 -12.84 27.81 -13.62
CA ALA A 339 -13.98 26.92 -13.84
C ALA A 339 -14.70 27.29 -15.14
N HIS A 340 -14.91 26.31 -16.01
CA HIS A 340 -15.67 26.42 -17.25
C HIS A 340 -16.92 25.54 -17.19
N MET A 341 -18.01 26.03 -17.80
CA MET A 341 -19.28 25.31 -17.93
C MET A 341 -19.23 24.44 -19.21
N ASP A 342 -19.88 23.28 -19.22
CA ASP A 342 -20.28 22.62 -20.47
C ASP A 342 -21.57 23.29 -20.96
N THR A 343 -21.50 24.04 -22.06
CA THR A 343 -22.60 24.93 -22.47
C THR A 343 -23.52 24.37 -23.54
N ASP A 344 -23.14 23.27 -24.19
CA ASP A 344 -23.92 22.60 -25.22
C ASP A 344 -24.17 21.09 -24.97
N ASP A 345 -23.89 20.64 -23.75
CA ASP A 345 -24.15 19.31 -23.20
C ASP A 345 -23.41 18.18 -23.95
N ASP A 346 -22.21 18.48 -24.47
CA ASP A 346 -21.42 17.60 -25.34
C ASP A 346 -20.22 16.93 -24.63
N GLN A 347 -19.90 17.37 -23.41
CA GLN A 347 -18.82 16.89 -22.53
C GLN A 347 -17.41 17.03 -23.11
N THR A 348 -17.22 17.83 -24.16
CA THR A 348 -15.93 18.15 -24.79
C THR A 348 -15.62 19.62 -24.61
N TYR A 349 -14.43 19.96 -24.15
CA TYR A 349 -14.03 21.37 -24.05
C TYR A 349 -13.78 21.96 -25.45
N THR A 350 -14.59 22.95 -25.85
CA THR A 350 -14.57 23.57 -27.18
C THR A 350 -14.43 25.10 -27.16
N PHE A 351 -14.17 25.71 -25.99
CA PHE A 351 -14.00 27.15 -25.81
C PHE A 351 -12.98 27.81 -26.77
N PRO A 352 -11.80 27.23 -27.07
CA PRO A 352 -10.87 27.79 -28.06
C PRO A 352 -11.40 27.69 -29.50
N GLU A 353 -12.01 26.56 -29.87
CA GLU A 353 -12.53 26.26 -31.21
C GLU A 353 -13.73 27.14 -31.59
N SER A 354 -14.53 27.55 -30.60
CA SER A 354 -15.72 28.37 -30.76
C SER A 354 -15.47 29.88 -30.66
N ASP A 355 -14.21 30.33 -30.56
CA ASP A 355 -13.86 31.72 -30.19
C ASP A 355 -14.54 32.18 -28.88
N GLY A 356 -14.83 31.24 -27.97
CA GLY A 356 -15.52 31.46 -26.69
C GLY A 356 -17.05 31.60 -26.78
N GLU A 357 -17.68 31.14 -27.87
CA GLU A 357 -19.16 31.05 -27.98
C GLU A 357 -19.74 29.85 -27.20
N THR A 358 -18.95 28.78 -27.04
CA THR A 358 -19.21 27.62 -26.17
C THR A 358 -18.18 27.56 -25.05
N ASP A 359 -18.52 26.81 -24.01
CA ASP A 359 -17.75 26.46 -22.81
C ASP A 359 -17.09 27.65 -22.13
N GLY A 360 -17.87 28.73 -22.04
CA GLY A 360 -17.48 29.93 -21.33
C GLY A 360 -17.17 29.65 -19.84
N PRO A 361 -16.35 30.49 -19.21
CA PRO A 361 -16.10 30.38 -17.79
C PRO A 361 -17.39 30.59 -16.98
N TYR A 362 -17.50 29.91 -15.85
CA TYR A 362 -18.45 30.30 -14.81
C TYR A 362 -18.16 31.74 -14.37
N THR A 363 -19.19 32.52 -14.08
CA THR A 363 -19.03 33.93 -13.69
C THR A 363 -19.86 34.33 -12.48
N ASP A 364 -19.28 35.15 -11.60
CA ASP A 364 -19.91 35.73 -10.42
C ASP A 364 -19.91 37.28 -10.45
N ASP A 365 -20.20 37.92 -9.31
CA ASP A 365 -20.15 39.38 -9.15
C ASP A 365 -18.76 40.00 -9.34
N SER A 366 -17.69 39.18 -9.34
CA SER A 366 -16.29 39.60 -9.45
C SER A 366 -15.70 39.40 -10.85
N GLY A 367 -16.21 38.43 -11.62
CA GLY A 367 -15.75 38.14 -12.98
C GLY A 367 -15.88 36.66 -13.31
N ALA A 368 -14.89 36.09 -14.00
CA ALA A 368 -14.76 34.65 -14.13
C ALA A 368 -14.37 34.01 -12.78
N VAL A 369 -14.94 32.85 -12.47
CA VAL A 369 -14.61 32.09 -11.26
C VAL A 369 -13.23 31.48 -11.43
N VAL A 370 -12.25 32.05 -10.71
CA VAL A 370 -10.84 31.68 -10.77
C VAL A 370 -10.21 31.61 -9.39
N ALA A 371 -9.18 30.78 -9.27
CA ALA A 371 -8.14 30.94 -8.25
C ALA A 371 -6.85 31.49 -8.89
N SER A 372 -5.86 31.84 -8.08
CA SER A 372 -4.53 32.21 -8.59
C SER A 372 -3.44 31.96 -7.55
N GLY A 373 -2.31 31.44 -8.00
CA GLY A 373 -1.13 31.21 -7.18
C GLY A 373 0.08 30.89 -8.05
N ASN A 374 1.25 30.73 -7.45
CA ASN A 374 2.43 30.29 -8.19
C ASN A 374 2.46 28.76 -8.31
N ALA A 375 2.98 28.29 -9.45
CA ALA A 375 3.42 26.92 -9.67
C ALA A 375 4.95 26.94 -9.74
N THR A 376 5.63 26.29 -8.80
CA THR A 376 7.09 26.22 -8.73
C THR A 376 7.58 25.01 -9.51
N VAL A 377 8.24 25.26 -10.65
CA VAL A 377 8.79 24.21 -11.50
C VAL A 377 10.04 23.62 -10.84
N SER A 378 9.96 22.35 -10.46
CA SER A 378 10.99 21.56 -9.80
C SER A 378 10.69 20.07 -10.00
N ALA A 379 10.03 19.42 -9.04
CA ALA A 379 9.53 18.05 -9.13
C ALA A 379 8.31 17.88 -8.22
N SER A 380 7.60 16.77 -8.36
CA SER A 380 6.64 16.26 -7.38
C SER A 380 6.77 14.74 -7.25
N VAL A 381 6.44 14.20 -6.08
CA VAL A 381 6.48 12.77 -5.75
C VAL A 381 5.22 12.44 -4.96
N ASP A 382 4.44 11.46 -5.43
CA ASP A 382 3.32 10.89 -4.70
C ASP A 382 3.75 9.50 -4.20
N TYR A 383 3.62 9.26 -2.90
CA TYR A 383 3.93 7.97 -2.27
C TYR A 383 2.96 7.67 -1.13
N SER A 384 2.19 6.61 -1.28
CA SER A 384 1.18 6.11 -0.34
C SER A 384 1.67 4.92 0.49
N THR A 385 0.95 4.58 1.56
CA THR A 385 1.21 3.37 2.36
C THR A 385 0.97 2.12 1.52
N LYS A 386 1.90 1.16 1.54
CA LYS A 386 1.81 -0.08 0.74
C LYS A 386 2.64 -1.23 1.31
N THR A 387 2.46 -2.41 0.74
CA THR A 387 3.31 -3.58 0.97
C THR A 387 4.50 -3.61 0.01
N SER A 388 5.59 -4.25 0.44
CA SER A 388 6.80 -4.53 -0.36
C SER A 388 7.27 -5.96 -0.09
N ASP A 389 7.94 -6.57 -1.08
CA ASP A 389 8.61 -7.86 -0.94
C ASP A 389 9.99 -7.78 -0.25
N GLY A 390 10.37 -6.58 0.18
CA GLY A 390 11.67 -6.29 0.78
C GLY A 390 12.77 -5.95 -0.23
N THR A 391 12.59 -6.26 -1.52
CA THR A 391 13.63 -6.03 -2.56
C THR A 391 13.29 -4.91 -3.53
N THR A 392 12.00 -4.59 -3.67
CA THR A 392 11.53 -3.52 -4.56
C THR A 392 10.45 -2.66 -3.89
N VAL A 393 10.43 -1.39 -4.27
CA VAL A 393 9.41 -0.42 -3.85
C VAL A 393 8.86 0.26 -5.10
N VAL A 394 7.53 0.38 -5.18
CA VAL A 394 6.87 1.12 -6.26
C VAL A 394 6.48 2.51 -5.74
N VAL A 395 7.04 3.55 -6.33
CA VAL A 395 6.63 4.94 -6.08
C VAL A 395 5.47 5.26 -7.02
N ASP A 396 4.36 5.76 -6.47
CA ASP A 396 3.08 5.79 -7.20
C ASP A 396 3.17 6.70 -8.42
N ARG A 397 3.73 7.90 -8.21
CA ARG A 397 3.87 8.90 -9.27
C ARG A 397 5.01 9.86 -8.99
N VAL A 398 5.75 10.23 -10.03
CA VAL A 398 6.79 11.27 -9.96
C VAL A 398 6.73 12.15 -11.19
N GLU A 399 6.76 13.47 -11.01
CA GLU A 399 7.03 14.42 -12.09
C GLU A 399 8.40 15.06 -11.89
N LEU A 400 9.21 15.10 -12.96
CA LEU A 400 10.51 15.76 -12.96
C LEU A 400 10.54 16.83 -14.07
N ALA A 401 10.89 18.08 -13.72
CA ALA A 401 11.00 19.18 -14.71
C ALA A 401 12.23 19.05 -15.62
N ASP A 402 13.30 18.47 -15.10
CA ASP A 402 14.48 18.02 -15.85
C ASP A 402 14.60 16.48 -15.68
N GLY A 403 15.64 15.86 -16.24
CA GLY A 403 15.88 14.43 -16.05
C GLY A 403 16.52 14.12 -14.69
N GLY A 404 16.39 12.88 -14.20
CA GLY A 404 16.91 12.52 -12.90
C GLY A 404 16.53 11.12 -12.41
N PHE A 405 16.39 10.99 -11.09
CA PHE A 405 16.22 9.71 -10.40
C PHE A 405 15.19 9.83 -9.27
N VAL A 406 14.65 8.68 -8.87
CA VAL A 406 13.87 8.53 -7.63
C VAL A 406 14.69 7.68 -6.69
N VAL A 407 15.07 8.25 -5.55
CA VAL A 407 15.95 7.64 -4.56
C VAL A 407 15.13 7.30 -3.32
N VAL A 408 15.16 6.06 -2.88
CA VAL A 408 14.45 5.63 -1.66
C VAL A 408 15.40 5.76 -0.48
N HIS A 409 14.97 6.52 0.51
CA HIS A 409 15.68 6.65 1.79
C HIS A 409 14.98 5.90 2.93
N ASP A 410 15.77 5.36 3.85
CA ASP A 410 15.33 4.75 5.10
C ASP A 410 15.10 5.80 6.23
N PRO A 411 14.61 5.38 7.42
CA PRO A 411 14.42 6.25 8.58
C PRO A 411 15.69 6.96 9.09
N SER A 412 16.90 6.47 8.78
CA SER A 412 18.16 7.08 9.23
C SER A 412 18.39 8.47 8.61
N LEU A 413 17.71 8.79 7.48
CA LEU A 413 17.65 10.13 6.91
C LEU A 413 17.17 11.18 7.95
N SER A 414 16.18 10.81 8.77
CA SER A 414 15.68 11.67 9.87
C SER A 414 16.75 11.98 10.93
N GLY A 415 17.76 11.11 11.06
CA GLY A 415 18.93 11.28 11.92
C GLY A 415 20.03 12.15 11.30
N GLY A 416 19.85 12.58 10.05
CA GLY A 416 20.86 13.31 9.27
C GLY A 416 21.87 12.41 8.56
N ALA A 417 21.60 11.11 8.42
CA ALA A 417 22.43 10.18 7.65
C ALA A 417 22.18 10.32 6.13
N VAL A 418 22.47 11.51 5.58
CA VAL A 418 22.11 11.90 4.21
C VAL A 418 22.55 10.91 3.13
N PHE A 419 23.73 10.29 3.27
CA PHE A 419 24.27 9.35 2.29
C PHE A 419 23.97 7.88 2.64
N GLU A 420 24.15 7.50 3.91
CA GLU A 420 23.98 6.10 4.35
C GLU A 420 22.51 5.65 4.33
N SER A 421 21.55 6.60 4.39
CA SER A 421 20.11 6.29 4.30
C SER A 421 19.64 5.89 2.90
N VAL A 422 20.46 6.03 1.86
CA VAL A 422 20.10 5.63 0.50
C VAL A 422 20.06 4.11 0.43
N VAL A 423 18.85 3.54 0.30
CA VAL A 423 18.63 2.10 0.20
C VAL A 423 18.32 1.63 -1.22
N GLY A 424 18.13 2.55 -2.17
CA GLY A 424 18.03 2.22 -3.60
C GLY A 424 17.73 3.44 -4.46
N ALA A 425 18.02 3.33 -5.76
CA ALA A 425 17.73 4.38 -6.74
C ALA A 425 17.11 3.80 -8.03
N SER A 426 16.21 4.56 -8.65
CA SER A 426 15.65 4.21 -9.95
C SER A 426 16.73 4.25 -11.04
N ALA A 427 16.46 3.60 -12.17
CA ALA A 427 17.13 3.97 -13.41
C ALA A 427 16.83 5.46 -13.76
N TYR A 428 17.65 6.07 -14.61
CA TYR A 428 17.42 7.42 -15.09
C TYR A 428 16.03 7.59 -15.71
N LEU A 429 15.34 8.62 -15.25
CA LEU A 429 14.04 9.07 -15.73
C LEU A 429 14.23 10.36 -16.55
N GLU A 430 13.73 10.37 -17.78
CA GLU A 430 13.64 11.56 -18.62
C GLU A 430 12.70 12.61 -18.00
N PRO A 431 12.80 13.92 -18.35
CA PRO A 431 11.83 14.93 -17.93
C PRO A 431 10.40 14.53 -18.31
N GLY A 432 9.46 14.59 -17.37
CA GLY A 432 8.08 14.14 -17.58
C GLY A 432 7.38 13.59 -16.36
N VAL A 433 6.20 13.02 -16.60
CA VAL A 433 5.41 12.24 -15.64
C VAL A 433 5.78 10.77 -15.74
N HIS A 434 6.05 10.14 -14.60
CA HIS A 434 6.29 8.70 -14.47
C HIS A 434 5.34 8.13 -13.43
N GLU A 435 4.65 7.05 -13.78
CA GLU A 435 3.68 6.37 -12.92
C GLU A 435 4.24 4.98 -12.57
N ASN A 436 4.01 4.50 -11.34
CA ASN A 436 4.45 3.20 -10.84
C ASN A 436 5.97 2.97 -11.01
N VAL A 437 6.79 3.92 -10.57
CA VAL A 437 8.25 3.84 -10.66
C VAL A 437 8.78 2.78 -9.70
N THR A 438 9.14 1.61 -10.24
CA THR A 438 9.82 0.56 -9.46
C THR A 438 11.27 0.96 -9.19
N VAL A 439 11.63 1.02 -7.91
CA VAL A 439 13.00 1.12 -7.41
C VAL A 439 13.42 -0.23 -6.85
N THR A 440 14.53 -0.77 -7.34
CA THR A 440 15.20 -1.93 -6.72
C THR A 440 16.08 -1.41 -5.59
N LEU A 441 16.03 -2.09 -4.45
CA LEU A 441 16.83 -1.75 -3.27
C LEU A 441 18.21 -2.43 -3.37
N ASP A 442 19.26 -1.70 -3.01
CA ASP A 442 20.66 -2.16 -3.04
C ASP A 442 20.95 -3.19 -1.94
N GLU A 443 20.26 -3.06 -0.79
CA GLU A 443 20.14 -4.09 0.25
C GLU A 443 18.63 -4.28 0.56
N PRO A 444 18.13 -5.52 0.64
CA PRO A 444 16.72 -5.75 0.98
C PRO A 444 16.35 -5.23 2.37
N ILE A 445 15.22 -4.52 2.45
CA ILE A 445 14.61 -4.15 3.73
C ILE A 445 13.88 -5.36 4.31
N ARG A 446 14.03 -5.55 5.63
CA ARG A 446 13.62 -6.80 6.33
C ARG A 446 12.54 -6.58 7.39
N SER A 447 12.18 -5.32 7.61
CA SER A 447 11.19 -4.86 8.57
C SER A 447 10.31 -3.80 7.92
N SER A 448 9.06 -3.72 8.36
CA SER A 448 8.17 -2.62 8.04
C SER A 448 8.69 -1.30 8.61
N GLN A 449 8.65 -0.24 7.81
CA GLN A 449 9.23 1.06 8.17
C GLN A 449 8.70 2.21 7.31
N VAL A 450 8.96 3.45 7.73
CA VAL A 450 8.68 4.63 6.91
C VAL A 450 9.81 4.82 5.91
N LEU A 451 9.51 4.65 4.63
CA LEU A 451 10.42 4.98 3.54
C LEU A 451 10.16 6.40 3.03
N THR A 452 11.21 7.06 2.56
CA THR A 452 11.15 8.41 2.00
C THR A 452 11.72 8.45 0.58
N PRO A 453 10.92 8.15 -0.45
CA PRO A 453 11.24 8.51 -1.82
C PRO A 453 11.54 10.00 -1.99
N MET A 454 12.68 10.30 -2.60
CA MET A 454 13.19 11.65 -2.90
C MET A 454 13.47 11.78 -4.39
N ALA A 455 13.07 12.90 -5.00
CA ALA A 455 13.44 13.19 -6.38
C ALA A 455 14.86 13.78 -6.42
N HIS A 456 15.74 13.22 -7.26
CA HIS A 456 17.11 13.70 -7.52
C HIS A 456 17.29 14.14 -8.97
N MET A 457 18.05 15.20 -9.19
CA MET A 457 18.39 15.70 -10.55
C MET A 457 19.59 14.92 -11.12
N ASP A 458 19.66 14.73 -12.44
CA ASP A 458 20.94 14.41 -13.12
C ASP A 458 21.69 15.72 -13.36
N THR A 459 22.63 16.04 -12.47
CA THR A 459 23.22 17.41 -12.43
C THR A 459 24.46 17.58 -13.30
N ASP A 460 25.12 16.49 -13.70
CA ASP A 460 26.29 16.52 -14.58
C ASP A 460 26.01 15.99 -16.01
N GLY A 461 24.85 15.35 -16.21
CA GLY A 461 24.32 14.93 -17.50
C GLY A 461 24.86 13.59 -17.99
N ASP A 462 25.31 12.73 -17.07
CA ASP A 462 25.86 11.40 -17.40
C ASP A 462 24.86 10.23 -17.27
N GLN A 463 23.66 10.51 -16.74
CA GLN A 463 22.54 9.56 -16.55
C GLN A 463 22.84 8.38 -15.60
N THR A 464 23.88 8.49 -14.76
CA THR A 464 24.22 7.54 -13.70
C THR A 464 24.05 8.21 -12.34
N TYR A 465 23.31 7.59 -11.42
CA TYR A 465 23.19 8.12 -10.06
C TYR A 465 24.52 7.98 -9.32
N THR A 466 25.08 9.11 -8.85
CA THR A 466 26.39 9.21 -8.19
C THR A 466 26.42 10.16 -6.98
N PHE A 467 25.25 10.43 -6.38
CA PHE A 467 25.12 11.36 -5.24
C PHE A 467 26.03 11.00 -4.05
N ALA A 468 26.07 9.72 -3.66
CA ALA A 468 26.89 9.27 -2.54
C ALA A 468 28.38 9.27 -2.87
N GLU A 469 28.78 8.79 -4.06
CA GLU A 469 30.18 8.75 -4.50
C GLU A 469 30.80 10.13 -4.74
N SER A 470 29.97 11.14 -4.98
CA SER A 470 30.38 12.53 -5.21
C SER A 470 30.38 13.41 -3.95
N ASP A 471 30.12 12.85 -2.76
CA ASP A 471 29.87 13.61 -1.52
C ASP A 471 28.72 14.66 -1.70
N GLY A 472 27.76 14.40 -2.60
CA GLY A 472 26.67 15.30 -2.98
C GLY A 472 27.07 16.47 -3.91
N GLU A 473 28.25 16.42 -4.55
CA GLU A 473 28.62 17.38 -5.62
C GLU A 473 27.88 17.10 -6.94
N ALA A 474 27.53 15.84 -7.19
CA ALA A 474 26.65 15.40 -8.27
C ALA A 474 25.31 14.90 -7.69
N ASP A 475 24.34 14.78 -8.58
CA ASP A 475 22.98 14.25 -8.41
C ASP A 475 22.26 14.66 -7.12
N GLY A 476 22.32 15.95 -6.80
CA GLY A 476 21.60 16.52 -5.66
C GLY A 476 20.07 16.43 -5.80
N PRO A 477 19.34 16.45 -4.67
CA PRO A 477 17.89 16.39 -4.68
C PRO A 477 17.26 17.61 -5.34
N TYR A 478 16.12 17.41 -6.00
CA TYR A 478 15.20 18.50 -6.36
C TYR A 478 14.79 19.25 -5.09
N VAL A 479 14.74 20.59 -5.18
CA VAL A 479 14.41 21.46 -4.04
C VAL A 479 13.20 22.32 -4.40
N ALA A 480 12.20 22.32 -3.53
CA ALA A 480 11.05 23.21 -3.58
C ALA A 480 10.78 23.78 -2.18
N ASP A 481 10.32 25.03 -2.11
CA ASP A 481 9.94 25.74 -0.87
C ASP A 481 10.99 25.72 0.27
N GLY A 482 12.24 25.44 -0.07
CA GLY A 482 13.39 25.38 0.84
C GLY A 482 13.73 24.00 1.39
N GLY A 483 13.01 22.95 1.00
CA GLY A 483 13.28 21.54 1.33
C GLY A 483 13.50 20.66 0.09
N ALA A 484 13.97 19.43 0.30
CA ALA A 484 14.02 18.44 -0.77
C ALA A 484 12.59 18.00 -1.15
N VAL A 485 12.36 17.69 -2.43
CA VAL A 485 11.08 17.12 -2.90
C VAL A 485 11.05 15.65 -2.51
N VAL A 486 10.22 15.33 -1.51
CA VAL A 486 10.05 14.00 -0.93
C VAL A 486 8.58 13.68 -0.73
N ALA A 487 8.27 12.39 -0.66
CA ALA A 487 7.08 11.88 0.01
C ALA A 487 7.51 10.76 0.98
N SER A 488 6.81 10.60 2.09
CA SER A 488 7.12 9.59 3.11
C SER A 488 5.86 8.82 3.49
N ALA A 489 5.92 7.49 3.48
CA ALA A 489 4.80 6.63 3.86
C ALA A 489 5.28 5.31 4.49
N HIS A 490 4.38 4.63 5.19
CA HIS A 490 4.66 3.33 5.79
C HIS A 490 4.76 2.26 4.71
N THR A 491 5.82 1.46 4.75
CA THR A 491 6.05 0.35 3.83
C THR A 491 6.07 -0.94 4.64
N SER A 492 5.05 -1.76 4.48
CA SER A 492 4.91 -3.03 5.20
C SER A 492 5.65 -4.16 4.50
N VAL A 493 6.46 -4.90 5.24
CA VAL A 493 7.39 -5.91 4.68
C VAL A 493 7.08 -7.27 5.30
N ASN A 494 6.08 -7.95 4.74
CA ASN A 494 5.55 -9.19 5.28
C ASN A 494 6.01 -10.40 4.46
N ALA A 495 6.22 -11.53 5.13
CA ALA A 495 6.37 -12.80 4.43
C ALA A 495 4.99 -13.39 4.13
N VAL A 496 4.84 -13.93 2.92
CA VAL A 496 3.57 -14.46 2.42
C VAL A 496 3.82 -15.78 1.70
N VAL A 497 2.91 -16.73 1.82
CA VAL A 497 2.90 -17.98 1.05
C VAL A 497 1.54 -18.11 0.40
N THR A 498 1.48 -18.53 -0.87
CA THR A 498 0.23 -18.86 -1.56
C THR A 498 0.35 -20.20 -2.29
N SER A 499 -0.73 -20.96 -2.30
CA SER A 499 -0.82 -22.29 -2.88
C SER A 499 -2.23 -22.58 -3.39
N ALA A 500 -2.29 -23.15 -4.59
CA ALA A 500 -3.54 -23.58 -5.19
C ALA A 500 -3.78 -25.08 -5.01
N ASP A 501 -5.07 -25.47 -4.98
CA ASP A 501 -5.53 -26.85 -5.10
C ASP A 501 -4.89 -27.51 -6.34
N GLN A 502 -4.26 -28.67 -6.15
CA GLN A 502 -3.46 -29.33 -7.19
C GLN A 502 -3.61 -30.85 -7.19
N SER A 503 -3.18 -31.50 -8.27
CA SER A 503 -3.10 -32.97 -8.36
C SER A 503 -1.77 -33.41 -8.95
N GLY A 504 -1.34 -34.62 -8.57
CA GLY A 504 -0.10 -35.21 -9.07
C GLY A 504 0.19 -36.57 -8.46
N ASP A 505 1.36 -37.13 -8.75
CA ASP A 505 1.78 -38.46 -8.29
C ASP A 505 2.16 -38.54 -6.80
N GLY A 506 2.01 -37.43 -6.06
CA GLY A 506 2.35 -37.34 -4.64
C GLY A 506 3.84 -37.15 -4.36
N THR A 507 4.71 -37.04 -5.38
CA THR A 507 6.17 -36.88 -5.19
C THR A 507 6.65 -35.43 -5.22
N THR A 508 5.86 -34.53 -5.80
CA THR A 508 6.16 -33.09 -5.89
C THR A 508 4.94 -32.24 -5.56
N VAL A 509 5.19 -31.09 -4.93
CA VAL A 509 4.21 -30.02 -4.68
C VAL A 509 4.76 -28.73 -5.29
N THR A 510 3.91 -27.97 -5.96
CA THR A 510 4.23 -26.62 -6.42
C THR A 510 3.57 -25.61 -5.51
N VAL A 511 4.36 -24.70 -4.94
CA VAL A 511 3.86 -23.50 -4.24
C VAL A 511 3.71 -22.39 -5.27
N GLU A 512 2.57 -21.70 -5.29
CA GLU A 512 2.23 -20.72 -6.33
C GLU A 512 3.11 -19.47 -6.21
N SER A 513 3.19 -18.90 -5.02
CA SER A 513 4.19 -17.88 -4.69
C SER A 513 4.64 -17.97 -3.22
N VAL A 514 5.85 -17.49 -2.97
CA VAL A 514 6.35 -17.23 -1.61
C VAL A 514 7.21 -15.98 -1.60
N THR A 515 6.91 -15.06 -0.69
CA THR A 515 7.66 -13.82 -0.44
C THR A 515 8.40 -13.95 0.88
N LEU A 516 9.72 -13.83 0.87
CA LEU A 516 10.59 -13.94 2.05
C LEU A 516 11.44 -12.68 2.19
N HIS A 517 11.17 -11.81 3.15
CA HIS A 517 11.92 -10.55 3.29
C HIS A 517 13.37 -10.72 3.77
N ASP A 518 13.71 -11.86 4.39
CA ASP A 518 15.07 -12.22 4.84
C ASP A 518 15.57 -13.53 4.19
N GLY A 519 14.93 -13.95 3.08
CA GLY A 519 15.19 -15.24 2.43
C GLY A 519 14.88 -16.44 3.33
N GLY A 520 15.38 -17.62 2.95
CA GLY A 520 15.18 -18.86 3.69
C GLY A 520 14.57 -19.97 2.84
N PHE A 521 13.48 -20.58 3.29
CA PHE A 521 12.92 -21.79 2.68
C PHE A 521 11.38 -21.77 2.70
N VAL A 522 10.77 -22.60 1.85
CA VAL A 522 9.38 -23.03 2.01
C VAL A 522 9.33 -24.54 2.22
N THR A 523 8.67 -24.96 3.30
CA THR A 523 8.52 -26.36 3.74
C THR A 523 7.08 -26.81 3.55
N VAL A 524 6.87 -27.94 2.89
CA VAL A 524 5.56 -28.58 2.78
C VAL A 524 5.33 -29.46 4.00
N HIS A 525 4.34 -29.12 4.81
CA HIS A 525 3.78 -30.01 5.82
C HIS A 525 2.52 -30.71 5.30
N ASP A 526 2.13 -31.81 5.93
CA ASP A 526 0.75 -32.30 5.84
C ASP A 526 -0.13 -31.72 6.95
N ALA A 527 -1.44 -31.97 6.85
CA ALA A 527 -2.46 -31.50 7.79
C ALA A 527 -2.14 -31.74 9.29
N THR A 528 -1.31 -32.73 9.64
CA THR A 528 -1.01 -33.04 11.05
C THR A 528 -0.20 -31.94 11.75
N VAL A 529 0.40 -30.99 11.01
CA VAL A 529 1.00 -29.78 11.59
C VAL A 529 -0.03 -28.97 12.38
N THR A 530 -1.27 -28.89 11.89
CA THR A 530 -2.39 -28.19 12.56
C THR A 530 -2.88 -28.93 13.82
N GLU A 531 -2.55 -30.21 13.95
CA GLU A 531 -2.79 -31.03 15.14
C GLU A 531 -1.59 -31.00 16.13
N GLY A 532 -0.56 -30.20 15.84
CA GLY A 532 0.64 -30.03 16.67
C GLY A 532 1.80 -30.97 16.35
N ALA A 533 1.75 -31.73 15.24
CA ALA A 533 2.82 -32.63 14.82
C ALA A 533 3.95 -31.89 14.06
N VAL A 534 4.54 -30.86 14.68
CA VAL A 534 5.47 -29.90 14.05
C VAL A 534 6.56 -30.54 13.19
N PHE A 535 7.31 -31.50 13.72
CA PHE A 535 8.44 -32.12 12.99
C PHE A 535 8.03 -33.28 12.07
N GLU A 536 7.09 -34.14 12.53
CA GLU A 536 6.70 -35.37 11.82
C GLU A 536 5.80 -35.10 10.59
N SER A 537 5.19 -33.91 10.53
CA SER A 537 4.36 -33.44 9.40
C SER A 537 5.16 -32.99 8.18
N VAL A 538 6.47 -32.70 8.31
CA VAL A 538 7.32 -32.26 7.18
C VAL A 538 7.38 -33.34 6.10
N ARG A 539 7.06 -32.97 4.85
CA ARG A 539 7.07 -33.86 3.68
C ARG A 539 8.20 -33.53 2.71
N GLY A 540 8.62 -32.26 2.62
CA GLY A 540 9.79 -31.80 1.85
C GLY A 540 10.00 -30.30 2.00
N THR A 541 11.19 -29.81 1.63
CA THR A 541 11.57 -28.38 1.74
C THR A 541 12.27 -27.93 0.46
N SER A 542 12.10 -26.65 0.10
CA SER A 542 12.78 -26.04 -1.03
C SER A 542 14.31 -26.00 -0.85
N ALA A 543 15.03 -25.67 -1.93
CA ALA A 543 16.36 -25.09 -1.77
C ALA A 543 16.26 -23.71 -1.07
N TYR A 544 17.39 -23.16 -0.62
CA TYR A 544 17.44 -21.78 -0.15
C TYR A 544 16.92 -20.82 -1.23
N LEU A 545 16.01 -19.95 -0.84
CA LEU A 545 15.44 -18.85 -1.60
C LEU A 545 16.05 -17.55 -1.07
N GLU A 546 16.60 -16.74 -1.97
CA GLU A 546 17.10 -15.39 -1.64
C GLU A 546 15.93 -14.47 -1.22
N PRO A 547 16.17 -13.31 -0.58
CA PRO A 547 15.11 -12.37 -0.26
C PRO A 547 14.26 -11.96 -1.48
N GLY A 548 12.98 -11.66 -1.27
CA GLY A 548 12.01 -11.25 -2.30
C GLY A 548 10.95 -12.30 -2.62
N THR A 549 10.25 -12.11 -3.73
CA THR A 549 9.15 -12.99 -4.19
C THR A 549 9.60 -14.06 -5.19
N HIS A 550 9.22 -15.31 -4.94
CA HIS A 550 9.48 -16.47 -5.79
C HIS A 550 8.17 -17.11 -6.23
N GLU A 551 7.98 -17.30 -7.52
CA GLU A 551 6.79 -17.94 -8.10
C GLU A 551 7.07 -19.39 -8.53
N ASN A 552 6.03 -20.23 -8.51
CA ASN A 552 6.05 -21.61 -9.02
C ASN A 552 7.18 -22.48 -8.42
N VAL A 553 7.37 -22.42 -7.09
CA VAL A 553 8.43 -23.13 -6.39
C VAL A 553 8.09 -24.63 -6.34
N GLU A 554 8.74 -25.43 -7.18
CA GLU A 554 8.64 -26.90 -7.17
C GLU A 554 9.44 -27.50 -5.99
N ILE A 555 8.75 -28.22 -5.11
CA ILE A 555 9.31 -28.88 -3.92
C ILE A 555 9.18 -30.39 -4.11
N VAL A 556 10.32 -31.09 -4.10
CA VAL A 556 10.35 -32.56 -4.09
C VAL A 556 10.12 -33.05 -2.67
N LEU A 557 9.21 -34.00 -2.49
CA LEU A 557 8.89 -34.55 -1.19
C LEU A 557 9.85 -35.71 -0.83
N ASP A 558 10.56 -35.58 0.28
CA ASP A 558 11.33 -36.66 0.91
C ASP A 558 10.43 -37.81 1.35
N THR A 559 9.19 -37.50 1.74
CA THR A 559 8.12 -38.46 2.03
C THR A 559 6.91 -38.17 1.15
N PRO A 560 6.69 -38.95 0.06
CA PRO A 560 5.56 -38.75 -0.84
C PRO A 560 4.19 -38.84 -0.16
N LEU A 561 3.22 -38.13 -0.72
CA LEU A 561 1.81 -38.20 -0.32
C LEU A 561 1.19 -39.49 -0.89
N GLU A 562 0.85 -40.46 -0.02
CA GLU A 562 0.22 -41.73 -0.43
C GLU A 562 -1.30 -41.62 -0.62
N GLU A 563 -1.94 -40.60 -0.05
CA GLU A 563 -3.39 -40.36 -0.09
C GLU A 563 -3.68 -38.86 -0.35
N SER A 564 -4.81 -38.56 -0.99
CA SER A 564 -5.27 -37.17 -1.17
C SER A 564 -5.63 -36.53 0.17
N GLY A 565 -5.23 -35.28 0.38
CA GLY A 565 -5.40 -34.57 1.66
C GLY A 565 -5.05 -33.09 1.55
N THR A 566 -4.87 -32.44 2.71
CA THR A 566 -4.44 -31.03 2.77
C THR A 566 -2.92 -30.96 2.93
N ILE A 567 -2.27 -30.18 2.07
CA ILE A 567 -0.89 -29.72 2.24
C ILE A 567 -0.90 -28.35 2.93
N VAL A 568 0.14 -28.09 3.72
CA VAL A 568 0.35 -26.84 4.43
C VAL A 568 1.77 -26.33 4.13
N PRO A 569 1.97 -25.59 3.03
CA PRO A 569 3.23 -24.88 2.79
C PRO A 569 3.48 -23.82 3.88
N MET A 570 4.70 -23.80 4.43
CA MET A 570 5.13 -22.92 5.52
C MET A 570 6.43 -22.21 5.15
N ALA A 571 6.49 -20.89 5.33
CA ALA A 571 7.74 -20.14 5.15
C ALA A 571 8.65 -20.30 6.38
N HIS A 572 9.95 -20.53 6.15
CA HIS A 572 11.00 -20.64 7.17
C HIS A 572 12.14 -19.66 6.88
N ARG A 573 12.72 -19.07 7.93
CA ARG A 573 13.90 -18.19 7.85
C ARG A 573 15.18 -19.03 7.77
N ASP A 574 16.27 -18.48 7.25
CA ASP A 574 17.64 -19.00 7.45
C ASP A 574 18.26 -18.28 8.67
N THR A 575 17.96 -18.75 9.87
CA THR A 575 18.23 -17.96 11.10
C THR A 575 19.71 -17.94 11.48
N ASN A 576 20.53 -18.79 10.86
CA ASN A 576 21.97 -18.90 11.14
C ASN A 576 22.85 -18.50 9.94
N GLY A 577 22.24 -18.14 8.80
CA GLY A 577 22.89 -17.62 7.60
C GLY A 577 23.75 -18.66 6.87
N ASN A 578 23.40 -19.94 6.97
CA ASN A 578 24.20 -21.03 6.40
C ASN A 578 23.64 -21.61 5.09
N GLN A 579 22.43 -21.20 4.69
CA GLN A 579 21.71 -21.61 3.48
C GLN A 579 21.37 -23.12 3.40
N ALA A 580 21.30 -23.81 4.54
CA ALA A 580 20.88 -25.20 4.65
C ALA A 580 19.81 -25.36 5.75
N TYR A 581 18.70 -26.00 5.39
CA TYR A 581 17.55 -26.16 6.28
C TYR A 581 17.86 -27.07 7.47
N ASP A 582 18.09 -26.47 8.63
CA ASP A 582 18.53 -27.12 9.86
C ASP A 582 17.38 -27.41 10.85
N PHE A 583 16.17 -26.87 10.65
CA PHE A 583 15.00 -26.97 11.56
C PHE A 583 14.75 -28.35 12.18
N LEU A 584 14.78 -29.41 11.36
CA LEU A 584 14.59 -30.79 11.84
C LEU A 584 15.77 -31.30 12.69
N THR A 585 16.98 -30.79 12.46
CA THR A 585 18.22 -31.24 13.13
C THR A 585 18.55 -30.42 14.38
N SER A 586 18.09 -29.16 14.42
CA SER A 586 18.19 -28.22 15.53
C SER A 586 17.08 -28.40 16.58
N GLU A 587 16.10 -29.27 16.31
CA GLU A 587 14.83 -29.37 17.06
C GLU A 587 14.08 -28.03 17.11
N GLY A 588 14.14 -27.26 16.01
CA GLY A 588 13.49 -25.95 15.83
C GLY A 588 14.22 -24.76 16.45
N ALA A 589 15.47 -24.94 16.90
CA ALA A 589 16.29 -23.84 17.43
C ALA A 589 16.92 -22.96 16.33
N ASP A 590 17.15 -23.56 15.16
CA ASP A 590 17.56 -22.92 13.92
C ASP A 590 16.44 -23.08 12.88
N ASP A 591 16.30 -22.13 11.96
CA ASP A 591 15.37 -22.10 10.83
C ASP A 591 13.90 -22.24 11.22
N GLY A 592 13.52 -21.51 12.26
CA GLY A 592 12.12 -21.36 12.64
C GLY A 592 11.26 -20.74 11.53
N PRO A 593 9.93 -20.92 11.60
CA PRO A 593 9.02 -20.35 10.63
C PRO A 593 9.08 -18.82 10.63
N TYR A 594 8.73 -18.21 9.50
CA TYR A 594 8.23 -16.84 9.51
C TYR A 594 6.94 -16.79 10.34
N VAL A 595 6.73 -15.69 11.06
CA VAL A 595 5.59 -15.52 11.97
C VAL A 595 4.92 -14.16 11.78
N ALA A 596 3.61 -14.15 11.94
CA ALA A 596 2.70 -13.01 11.96
C ALA A 596 1.69 -13.19 13.12
N SER A 597 0.72 -12.28 13.30
CA SER A 597 -0.30 -12.36 14.37
C SER A 597 -1.02 -13.71 14.44
N THR A 598 -1.41 -14.25 13.29
CA THR A 598 -2.13 -15.52 13.17
C THR A 598 -1.26 -16.77 13.42
N GLY A 599 0.04 -16.60 13.65
CA GLY A 599 0.99 -17.67 13.93
C GLY A 599 2.07 -17.80 12.86
N ALA A 600 2.42 -19.03 12.49
CA ALA A 600 3.38 -19.28 11.41
C ALA A 600 2.79 -18.85 10.06
N VAL A 601 3.60 -18.23 9.19
CA VAL A 601 3.22 -17.87 7.82
C VAL A 601 3.06 -19.15 7.01
N VAL A 602 1.80 -19.54 6.81
CA VAL A 602 1.37 -20.74 6.10
C VAL A 602 0.24 -20.43 5.13
N ASP A 603 0.04 -21.34 4.19
CA ASP A 603 -1.21 -21.45 3.44
C ASP A 603 -1.71 -22.92 3.46
N THR A 604 -2.92 -23.19 3.00
CA THR A 604 -3.49 -24.54 2.93
C THR A 604 -4.15 -24.82 1.60
N ALA A 605 -3.74 -25.89 0.92
CA ALA A 605 -4.34 -26.33 -0.35
C ALA A 605 -4.71 -27.82 -0.32
N ALA A 606 -5.71 -28.22 -1.10
CA ALA A 606 -6.04 -29.62 -1.32
C ALA A 606 -5.10 -30.23 -2.37
N TYR A 607 -4.46 -31.35 -2.02
CA TYR A 607 -3.66 -32.16 -2.94
C TYR A 607 -4.41 -33.45 -3.27
N THR A 608 -4.67 -33.68 -4.57
CA THR A 608 -5.26 -34.94 -5.06
C THR A 608 -4.15 -35.84 -5.59
N VAL A 609 -3.93 -36.99 -4.93
CA VAL A 609 -2.98 -37.99 -5.42
C VAL A 609 -3.60 -38.75 -6.59
N ASP A 610 -3.02 -38.59 -7.77
CA ASP A 610 -3.39 -39.30 -8.98
C ASP A 610 -3.00 -40.77 -8.83
N MET A 611 -3.98 -41.63 -8.52
CA MET A 611 -3.75 -43.07 -8.40
C MET A 611 -3.41 -43.68 -9.76
N ASP A 612 -2.11 -43.86 -9.98
CA ASP A 612 -1.53 -44.40 -11.20
C ASP A 612 -2.17 -45.75 -11.53
N SER A 613 -2.90 -45.79 -12.65
CA SER A 613 -3.80 -46.89 -13.00
C SER A 613 -3.08 -48.02 -13.72
N GLU A 614 -1.96 -48.48 -13.15
CA GLU A 614 -1.21 -49.65 -13.58
C GLU A 614 -1.13 -50.70 -12.44
N THR A 615 -1.30 -52.01 -12.65
CA THR A 615 -1.40 -52.78 -13.89
C THR A 615 -2.41 -53.92 -13.70
N THR A 616 -3.33 -54.15 -14.64
CA THR A 616 -4.04 -55.45 -14.69
C THR A 616 -3.06 -56.54 -15.13
N MET A 617 -2.48 -57.24 -14.17
CA MET A 617 -1.61 -58.41 -14.41
C MET A 617 -2.36 -59.50 -15.17
N ASP A 618 -2.07 -59.59 -16.46
CA ASP A 618 -2.64 -60.53 -17.42
C ASP A 618 -2.43 -61.97 -16.95
N THR A 619 -3.49 -62.58 -16.41
CA THR A 619 -3.44 -63.94 -15.87
C THR A 619 -4.04 -64.91 -16.88
N GLU A 620 -3.22 -65.36 -17.84
CA GLU A 620 -3.54 -66.58 -18.57
C GLU A 620 -3.58 -67.76 -17.59
N THR A 621 -4.74 -68.43 -17.45
CA THR A 621 -4.90 -69.82 -17.91
C THR A 621 -6.31 -70.39 -17.67
N MET A 622 -6.88 -70.95 -18.74
CA MET A 622 -7.63 -72.21 -18.82
C MET A 622 -8.59 -72.61 -17.67
N THR A 623 -9.90 -72.76 -17.97
CA THR A 623 -10.71 -73.94 -17.55
C THR A 623 -11.97 -74.11 -18.41
N ASP A 624 -12.10 -75.32 -18.97
CA ASP A 624 -13.24 -76.08 -19.51
C ASP A 624 -14.62 -75.46 -19.86
N GLU A 625 -15.06 -75.86 -21.06
CA GLU A 625 -16.46 -76.05 -21.51
C GLU A 625 -17.26 -77.00 -20.60
N PRO A 626 -18.62 -76.89 -20.51
CA PRO A 626 -19.44 -77.69 -21.44
C PRO A 626 -20.83 -77.15 -21.87
N THR A 627 -21.15 -77.42 -23.14
CA THR A 627 -22.47 -77.86 -23.70
C THR A 627 -23.69 -76.93 -23.74
N THR A 628 -23.96 -76.40 -24.95
CA THR A 628 -25.22 -76.52 -25.76
C THR A 628 -26.61 -76.52 -25.10
N GLU A 629 -27.48 -75.58 -25.51
CA GLU A 629 -28.56 -75.78 -26.53
C GLU A 629 -29.18 -74.39 -26.93
N MET A 630 -29.20 -73.97 -28.20
CA MET A 630 -30.20 -74.21 -29.28
C MET A 630 -31.50 -73.35 -29.24
N THR A 631 -31.53 -72.25 -30.02
CA THR A 631 -32.58 -71.78 -30.97
C THR A 631 -32.06 -70.47 -31.61
N ASP A 632 -31.82 -70.33 -32.92
CA ASP A 632 -32.76 -70.37 -34.07
C ASP A 632 -33.79 -69.22 -33.99
N ASP A 633 -33.84 -68.22 -34.88
CA ASP A 633 -33.96 -68.32 -36.35
C ASP A 633 -33.49 -67.03 -37.10
N SER A 634 -33.24 -67.24 -38.38
CA SER A 634 -32.82 -66.43 -39.54
C SER A 634 -33.27 -64.97 -39.74
N ALA A 635 -32.42 -64.22 -40.46
CA ALA A 635 -32.66 -63.57 -41.77
C ALA A 635 -32.01 -62.17 -41.84
N GLU A 636 -30.84 -62.02 -42.46
CA GLU A 636 -30.62 -61.79 -43.91
C GLU A 636 -30.97 -60.38 -44.42
N THR A 637 -29.90 -59.63 -44.80
CA THR A 637 -29.72 -58.91 -46.10
C THR A 637 -30.66 -57.72 -46.45
N THR A 638 -30.28 -56.66 -47.16
CA THR A 638 -29.04 -56.23 -47.87
C THR A 638 -29.27 -54.79 -48.39
N GLU A 639 -28.20 -54.01 -48.62
CA GLU A 639 -28.05 -53.03 -49.74
C GLU A 639 -29.08 -51.86 -49.86
N ASP A 640 -28.82 -50.72 -50.51
CA ASP A 640 -27.62 -49.96 -50.93
C ASP A 640 -28.10 -48.54 -51.35
N ALA A 641 -27.16 -47.62 -51.59
CA ALA A 641 -27.27 -46.45 -52.47
C ALA A 641 -28.14 -45.21 -52.10
N ALA A 642 -27.39 -44.12 -51.82
CA ALA A 642 -27.45 -42.82 -52.50
C ALA A 642 -28.58 -41.77 -52.23
N GLY A 643 -28.14 -40.54 -51.93
CA GLY A 643 -28.66 -39.34 -52.62
C GLY A 643 -28.85 -38.04 -51.81
N MET A 644 -28.04 -37.01 -52.13
CA MET A 644 -28.25 -35.54 -51.94
C MET A 644 -28.56 -34.96 -50.52
N GLY A 645 -27.99 -33.81 -50.10
CA GLY A 645 -26.94 -32.97 -50.71
C GLY A 645 -26.93 -31.50 -50.18
N ALA A 646 -25.83 -30.77 -50.46
CA ALA A 646 -25.60 -29.30 -50.30
C ALA A 646 -25.62 -28.73 -48.86
N SER A 647 -24.83 -27.71 -48.46
CA SER A 647 -23.72 -26.92 -49.05
C SER A 647 -22.92 -26.28 -47.89
N SER A 648 -21.62 -25.98 -47.96
CA SER A 648 -21.05 -24.86 -48.74
C SER A 648 -19.53 -25.00 -49.03
N THR A 649 -19.08 -24.27 -50.05
CA THR A 649 -17.68 -24.06 -50.47
C THR A 649 -17.22 -22.64 -50.05
N GLU A 650 -15.98 -22.16 -50.18
CA GLU A 650 -14.77 -22.60 -50.90
C GLU A 650 -13.51 -21.91 -50.36
N ALA A 651 -12.33 -22.52 -50.53
CA ALA A 651 -11.01 -21.88 -50.43
C ALA A 651 -10.13 -22.33 -51.62
N PRO A 652 -9.13 -21.55 -52.06
CA PRO A 652 -7.72 -22.05 -52.01
C PRO A 652 -6.69 -20.90 -51.74
N GLY A 653 -5.43 -21.09 -51.29
CA GLY A 653 -4.41 -22.13 -51.56
C GLY A 653 -3.44 -21.64 -52.67
N PHE A 654 -2.10 -21.65 -52.59
CA PHE A 654 -1.06 -22.34 -51.77
C PHE A 654 0.16 -21.37 -51.55
N GLY A 655 1.39 -21.68 -51.09
CA GLY A 655 2.18 -22.92 -50.99
C GLY A 655 3.66 -22.70 -50.56
N LEU A 656 4.42 -23.79 -50.41
CA LEU A 656 5.79 -23.89 -49.86
C LEU A 656 6.93 -23.50 -50.84
N VAL A 657 8.03 -22.90 -50.34
CA VAL A 657 9.41 -23.05 -50.89
C VAL A 657 10.46 -22.94 -49.75
N ALA A 658 11.56 -23.70 -49.84
CA ALA A 658 12.70 -23.68 -48.90
C ALA A 658 14.05 -23.38 -49.58
N ALA A 659 14.97 -22.70 -48.87
CA ALA A 659 16.44 -22.64 -49.05
C ALA A 659 17.03 -21.87 -47.84
N LEU A 660 18.06 -22.25 -47.06
CA LEU A 660 19.31 -23.04 -47.20
C LEU A 660 20.58 -22.23 -47.58
N VAL A 661 21.44 -22.03 -46.56
CA VAL A 661 22.91 -21.79 -46.57
C VAL A 661 23.48 -20.46 -47.08
N ALA A 662 24.17 -19.73 -46.19
CA ALA A 662 25.59 -19.37 -46.35
C ALA A 662 26.26 -19.01 -45.00
N LEU A 663 27.48 -19.50 -44.79
CA LEU A 663 28.33 -19.32 -43.59
C LEU A 663 29.52 -18.41 -43.94
N VAL A 664 29.86 -17.45 -43.09
CA VAL A 664 31.21 -16.81 -43.05
C VAL A 664 31.59 -16.57 -41.58
N ALA A 665 32.86 -16.84 -41.24
CA ALA A 665 33.41 -16.73 -39.90
C ALA A 665 34.58 -15.73 -39.83
N GLY A 666 34.84 -15.18 -38.64
CA GLY A 666 36.03 -14.39 -38.28
C GLY A 666 35.92 -13.96 -36.80
N VAL A 667 36.48 -14.63 -35.80
CA VAL A 667 37.91 -14.91 -35.46
C VAL A 667 38.61 -13.75 -34.71
N LEU A 668 38.75 -13.96 -33.39
CA LEU A 668 39.73 -13.45 -32.41
C LEU A 668 39.97 -11.93 -32.16
N VAL A 669 39.62 -11.52 -30.93
CA VAL A 669 40.52 -11.05 -29.84
C VAL A 669 41.84 -10.34 -30.21
N VAL A 670 42.01 -9.06 -29.79
CA VAL A 670 43.23 -8.54 -29.10
C VAL A 670 42.93 -7.31 -28.20
N ALA A 671 43.16 -7.52 -26.90
CA ALA A 671 43.61 -6.65 -25.80
C ALA A 671 43.83 -5.10 -25.89
N ARG A 672 43.38 -4.44 -24.82
CA ARG A 672 44.04 -3.44 -23.92
C ARG A 672 44.42 -2.02 -24.40
N ARG A 673 44.06 -1.07 -23.51
CA ARG A 673 44.52 0.33 -23.33
C ARG A 673 44.04 1.31 -24.41
N ARG A 674 43.62 2.52 -24.06
CA ARG A 674 43.79 3.26 -22.79
C ARG A 674 42.49 3.46 -22.04
#